data_AF-A0A2U9SFS3-F1
#
_entry.id   AF-A0A2U9SFS3-F1
#
_cell.length_a   1.000
_cell.length_b   1.000
_cell.length_c   1.000
_cell.angle_alpha   90.00
_cell.angle_beta   90.00
_cell.angle_gamma   90.00
#
_symmetry.space_group_name_H-M   'P 1'
#
loop_
_entity.id
_entity.type
_entity.pdbx_description
1 polymer ?
#
loop_
_entity_poly.entity_id
_entity_poly.type
_entity_poly.pdbx_seq_one_letter_code
_entity_poly.pdbx_strand_id
1 'polypeptide(L)'
;MAEAGMQRNDAEHLFVTGNYTGLIALGRDDLWQHHAALGLIGRTDEAIDGLGRFDGAAPRFHEAAALWIAGDETGAIALLERLAASTPHAPSPSPWQAHARSLLALLRKPRIEILSLLPSPSSGPHVLLAGGAQDPKFALTNIGHATGDRPNSPYASVHRLWRGEEPPDFVLCEMVEWHQIPPDLDSLPCPLLGQTADYDMHIQAMLPWLRLFDEVLVTDHTEHAGVRPLVDAPVTTVPKSFGHPAGLPRLRRRDRDVDLFLSGTLFAPWHPDKAALIHQILGIEGLRLFGFNGFLDNATYYDLLSRSRLAVAYYRRPGGMVTRGIEAACMGCVTLVQEGSVLPLYAGSDHGLVSYPATPGGLARTIRQVLDRYDEHEARAWRAAPRLRQALAPDVVASHYLRLCTVLAARPRPQRRPGSRVGLRERVQKRVVFWKGWQPGGGRTEAVEALEAANIAHWEALLDRHGPWDDPAAGRAANDMAREMLIGLGCRLMASSEEEGRGGADPVPAGSAAAALRTRLFAFQDLWIERRPRDLVPRFNAVRARLHFGTAQDVAGALLAMKTVLAVNPGSWALAPEDDVLPYDLFDRFFNYRTYLDRVVAVLSEQAPEDLPAAERRPDLVRLIRASLHHYLARAAGGGAAGLGHAREAVRLDPDFPFFRLDLAKRLAVMSGEAEQAEAVALLTGLAGSSMVAVEARDILLRLRRETLHAAAGRPAEEPAANAARIEQALVDTENYRARLTSPYFRSQQIARKGWRGPWMQRMTTASHARALSVVLVDRAQRHQRILFAELDRQTLGRDRCERILVELYDDVLEHAARQADLVIACCQTDSVPHANRGLNAGLIAATADVTALVSGVPADGAPSGGDGMPPDFLAHALDRLSRPDGGAEVLLHRFSGTGGILVGRTPDLLAWGGLDEHEAFQGNADGIADFAARLRRNGVAVREPATADPRSRAATGPDPLRLRLWPELAGPDRRQPLLGNPLIVQRADSLRMDNEGLELLERMKRSMVVDDRRNAGPVRVPVDAAPSYMLRGPYIRLPAGDYRLVVTGGAEGVRAADRPVLGMEIVQDDDTKLLSGGLTAASLPEGATVAFRIPALSYRPDGGLEFRIVHLGNATVTVDSLRLHRLSGGER
;
A
#
# COMPACT_ATOMS: atom_id res chain seq x y z
N MET A 1 15.31 33.88 -41.03
CA MET A 1 15.92 34.79 -40.04
C MET A 1 15.02 35.04 -38.82
N ALA A 2 13.73 35.34 -38.97
CA ALA A 2 12.81 35.55 -37.83
C ALA A 2 12.64 34.30 -36.94
N GLU A 3 12.49 33.11 -37.54
CA GLU A 3 12.35 31.83 -36.82
C GLU A 3 13.63 31.43 -36.06
N ALA A 4 14.80 31.65 -36.68
CA ALA A 4 16.09 31.44 -36.02
C ALA A 4 16.36 32.44 -34.88
N GLY A 5 15.83 33.66 -34.98
CA GLY A 5 15.87 34.66 -33.91
C GLY A 5 14.93 34.32 -32.75
N MET A 6 13.74 33.81 -33.04
CA MET A 6 12.75 33.36 -32.05
C MET A 6 13.31 32.17 -31.24
N GLN A 7 13.84 31.15 -31.92
CA GLN A 7 14.45 29.98 -31.24
C GLN A 7 15.70 30.33 -30.42
N ARG A 8 16.44 31.38 -30.78
CA ARG A 8 17.59 31.86 -29.99
C ARG A 8 17.13 32.54 -28.69
N ASN A 9 16.04 33.31 -28.75
CA ASN A 9 15.43 33.90 -27.55
C ASN A 9 14.86 32.83 -26.62
N ASP A 10 14.28 31.76 -27.18
CA ASP A 10 13.77 30.62 -26.41
C ASP A 10 14.91 29.89 -25.66
N ALA A 11 16.05 29.66 -26.31
CA ALA A 11 17.20 29.00 -25.70
C ALA A 11 17.80 29.80 -24.54
N GLU A 12 17.93 31.12 -24.71
CA GLU A 12 18.41 32.01 -23.64
C GLU A 12 17.42 32.05 -22.46
N HIS A 13 16.13 32.14 -22.75
CA HIS A 13 15.08 32.10 -21.73
C HIS A 13 15.11 30.79 -20.92
N LEU A 14 15.18 29.63 -21.58
CA LEU A 14 15.27 28.33 -20.90
C LEU A 14 16.52 28.21 -20.03
N PHE A 15 17.66 28.71 -20.51
CA PHE A 15 18.90 28.70 -19.75
C PHE A 15 18.81 29.56 -18.48
N VAL A 16 18.36 30.82 -18.63
CA VAL A 16 18.25 31.78 -17.53
C VAL A 16 17.22 31.32 -16.49
N THR A 17 16.15 30.67 -16.93
CA THR A 17 15.10 30.14 -16.04
C THR A 17 15.47 28.80 -15.41
N GLY A 18 16.61 28.19 -15.74
CA GLY A 18 17.10 26.94 -15.16
C GLY A 18 16.52 25.66 -15.77
N ASN A 19 15.82 25.75 -16.91
CA ASN A 19 15.27 24.61 -17.64
C ASN A 19 16.29 24.00 -18.61
N TYR A 20 17.32 23.38 -18.05
CA TYR A 20 18.43 22.79 -18.83
C TYR A 20 17.98 21.59 -19.67
N THR A 21 17.06 20.76 -19.16
CA THR A 21 16.56 19.61 -19.92
C THR A 21 15.71 20.03 -21.12
N GLY A 22 14.85 21.05 -20.97
CA GLY A 22 14.09 21.63 -22.09
C GLY A 22 15.01 22.30 -23.12
N LEU A 23 16.08 22.97 -22.67
CA LEU A 23 17.08 23.55 -23.57
C LEU A 23 17.83 22.49 -24.38
N ILE A 24 18.21 21.36 -23.75
CA ILE A 24 18.86 20.26 -24.46
C ILE A 24 17.93 19.67 -25.52
N ALA A 25 16.62 19.57 -25.22
CA ALA A 25 15.62 19.07 -26.17
C ALA A 25 15.46 19.94 -27.43
N LEU A 26 15.86 21.23 -27.39
CA LEU A 26 15.89 22.08 -28.59
C LEU A 26 16.98 21.68 -29.60
N GLY A 27 17.97 20.88 -29.21
CA GLY A 27 19.02 20.36 -30.11
C GLY A 27 19.95 21.42 -30.70
N ARG A 28 20.11 22.58 -30.04
CA ARG A 28 20.90 23.72 -30.51
C ARG A 28 22.38 23.63 -30.11
N ASP A 29 23.09 22.65 -30.64
CA ASP A 29 24.53 22.44 -30.39
C ASP A 29 25.44 23.56 -30.94
N ASP A 30 24.89 24.49 -31.71
CA ASP A 30 25.51 25.73 -32.16
C ASP A 30 25.56 26.83 -31.09
N LEU A 31 24.88 26.64 -29.95
CA LEU A 31 24.80 27.60 -28.85
C LEU A 31 25.61 27.11 -27.63
N TRP A 32 26.39 27.99 -27.00
CA TRP A 32 27.14 27.65 -25.80
C TRP A 32 26.22 27.24 -24.63
N GLN A 33 25.00 27.78 -24.57
CA GLN A 33 24.02 27.45 -23.54
C GLN A 33 23.63 25.97 -23.56
N HIS A 34 23.58 25.34 -24.74
CA HIS A 34 23.32 23.90 -24.88
C HIS A 34 24.42 23.08 -24.20
N HIS A 35 25.68 23.40 -24.48
CA HIS A 35 26.82 22.70 -23.87
C HIS A 35 26.95 22.98 -22.37
N ALA A 36 26.66 24.21 -21.94
CA ALA A 36 26.58 24.54 -20.51
C ALA A 36 25.49 23.71 -19.80
N ALA A 37 24.31 23.57 -20.41
CA ALA A 37 23.24 22.75 -19.88
C ALA A 37 23.65 21.26 -19.78
N LEU A 38 24.33 20.70 -20.79
CA LEU A 38 24.89 19.34 -20.74
C LEU A 38 25.80 19.16 -19.52
N GLY A 39 26.71 20.11 -19.27
CA GLY A 39 27.64 20.07 -18.15
C GLY A 39 26.92 20.11 -16.80
N LEU A 40 25.93 21.00 -16.67
CA LEU A 40 25.14 21.19 -15.46
C LEU A 40 24.24 19.99 -15.12
N ILE A 41 23.79 19.22 -16.11
CA ILE A 41 23.06 17.96 -15.86
C ILE A 41 23.98 16.73 -15.74
N GLY A 42 25.30 16.95 -15.71
CA GLY A 42 26.32 15.92 -15.47
C GLY A 42 26.70 15.07 -16.69
N ARG A 43 26.55 15.60 -17.92
CA ARG A 43 27.17 15.11 -19.17
C ARG A 43 28.42 15.94 -19.48
N THR A 44 29.42 15.79 -18.64
CA THR A 44 30.56 16.72 -18.54
C THR A 44 31.51 16.64 -19.73
N ASP A 45 31.78 15.45 -20.27
CA ASP A 45 32.75 15.29 -21.36
C ASP A 45 32.30 16.04 -22.62
N GLU A 46 31.04 15.83 -23.02
CA GLU A 46 30.43 16.54 -24.16
C GLU A 46 30.35 18.04 -23.94
N ALA A 47 30.10 18.46 -22.69
CA ALA A 47 30.03 19.86 -22.34
C ALA A 47 31.39 20.57 -22.44
N ILE A 48 32.46 19.94 -21.94
CA ILE A 48 33.82 20.50 -21.99
C ILE A 48 34.28 20.66 -23.45
N ASP A 49 34.11 19.62 -24.26
CA ASP A 49 34.43 19.64 -25.70
C ASP A 49 33.61 20.68 -26.48
N GLY A 50 32.33 20.85 -26.09
CA GLY A 50 31.43 21.83 -26.68
C GLY A 50 31.77 23.27 -26.32
N LEU A 51 31.96 23.55 -25.04
CA LEU A 51 32.21 24.89 -24.50
C LEU A 51 33.57 25.45 -24.93
N GLY A 52 34.58 24.59 -25.14
CA GLY A 52 35.90 25.00 -25.61
C GLY A 52 35.90 25.75 -26.96
N ARG A 53 34.83 25.58 -27.76
CA ARG A 53 34.64 26.23 -29.07
C ARG A 53 34.17 27.68 -29.00
N PHE A 54 33.77 28.14 -27.81
CA PHE A 54 33.19 29.47 -27.61
C PHE A 54 34.11 30.35 -26.76
N ASP A 55 34.16 31.64 -27.10
CA ASP A 55 34.89 32.64 -26.31
C ASP A 55 33.94 33.50 -25.48
N GLY A 56 34.47 34.09 -24.40
CA GLY A 56 33.75 34.98 -23.50
C GLY A 56 33.61 34.45 -22.08
N ALA A 57 33.19 35.32 -21.16
CA ALA A 57 33.16 34.99 -19.73
C ALA A 57 32.14 33.90 -19.37
N ALA A 58 30.97 33.87 -20.03
CA ALA A 58 29.92 32.90 -19.71
C ALA A 58 30.30 31.45 -20.14
N PRO A 59 30.72 31.18 -21.41
CA PRO A 59 31.14 29.84 -21.80
C PRO A 59 32.33 29.33 -20.96
N ARG A 60 33.33 30.18 -20.69
CA ARG A 60 34.51 29.81 -19.89
C ARG A 60 34.16 29.54 -18.42
N PHE A 61 33.19 30.25 -17.85
CA PHE A 61 32.69 29.95 -16.51
C PHE A 61 32.03 28.56 -16.48
N HIS A 62 31.17 28.26 -17.46
CA HIS A 62 30.50 26.97 -17.54
C HIS A 62 31.46 25.82 -17.89
N GLU A 63 32.53 26.08 -18.62
CA GLU A 63 33.61 25.11 -18.87
C GLU A 63 34.29 24.73 -17.54
N ALA A 64 34.61 25.73 -16.72
CA ALA A 64 35.15 25.50 -15.38
C ALA A 64 34.17 24.75 -14.46
N ALA A 65 32.88 25.07 -14.53
CA ALA A 65 31.84 24.36 -13.79
C ALA A 65 31.72 22.89 -14.26
N ALA A 66 31.80 22.62 -15.56
CA ALA A 66 31.77 21.27 -16.11
C ALA A 66 32.99 20.44 -15.68
N LEU A 67 34.20 21.02 -15.70
CA LEU A 67 35.42 20.39 -15.17
C LEU A 67 35.27 20.06 -13.68
N TRP A 68 34.74 21.01 -12.90
CA TRP A 68 34.47 20.79 -11.48
C TRP A 68 33.51 19.62 -11.24
N ILE A 69 32.41 19.55 -11.99
CA ILE A 69 31.41 18.47 -11.91
C ILE A 69 32.02 17.14 -12.35
N ALA A 70 32.94 17.14 -13.32
CA ALA A 70 33.67 15.95 -13.77
C ALA A 70 34.70 15.43 -12.75
N GLY A 71 34.96 16.19 -11.68
CA GLY A 71 35.98 15.87 -10.68
C GLY A 71 37.37 16.44 -11.00
N ASP A 72 37.55 17.18 -12.10
CA ASP A 72 38.80 17.91 -12.39
C ASP A 72 38.83 19.25 -11.64
N GLU A 73 39.11 19.17 -10.34
CA GLU A 73 39.24 20.34 -9.47
C GLU A 73 40.38 21.27 -9.89
N THR A 74 41.49 20.70 -10.39
CA THR A 74 42.67 21.50 -10.77
C THR A 74 42.38 22.35 -12.01
N GLY A 75 41.79 21.75 -13.05
CA GLY A 75 41.38 22.45 -14.26
C GLY A 75 40.31 23.51 -13.99
N ALA A 76 39.33 23.19 -13.13
CA ALA A 76 38.28 24.13 -12.73
C ALA A 76 38.86 25.37 -12.02
N ILE A 77 39.73 25.17 -11.02
CA ILE A 77 40.39 26.26 -10.29
C ILE A 77 41.19 27.17 -11.24
N ALA A 78 41.99 26.59 -12.13
CA ALA A 78 42.82 27.36 -13.06
C ALA A 78 42.00 28.27 -13.98
N LEU A 79 40.84 27.80 -14.48
CA LEU A 79 39.94 28.61 -15.29
C LEU A 79 39.23 29.70 -14.46
N LEU A 80 38.76 29.37 -13.27
CA LEU A 80 38.09 30.32 -12.37
C LEU A 80 39.03 31.44 -11.92
N GLU A 81 40.30 31.15 -11.66
CA GLU A 81 41.33 32.14 -11.33
C GLU A 81 41.52 33.16 -12.46
N ARG A 82 41.64 32.68 -13.71
CA ARG A 82 41.75 33.55 -14.89
C ARG A 82 40.53 34.45 -15.04
N LEU A 83 39.33 33.91 -14.84
CA LEU A 83 38.08 34.67 -14.91
C LEU A 83 37.98 35.69 -13.78
N ALA A 84 38.31 35.30 -12.56
CA ALA A 84 38.29 36.17 -11.38
C ALA A 84 39.32 37.31 -11.45
N ALA A 85 40.46 37.08 -12.10
CA ALA A 85 41.56 38.04 -12.25
C ALA A 85 41.39 39.04 -13.42
N SER A 86 40.45 38.79 -14.34
CA SER A 86 40.23 39.69 -15.50
C SER A 86 39.82 41.11 -15.07
N THR A 87 40.59 42.12 -15.49
CA THR A 87 40.55 43.52 -15.02
C THR A 87 39.32 44.29 -15.56
N PRO A 88 38.69 45.20 -14.78
CA PRO A 88 37.50 45.93 -15.20
C PRO A 88 37.89 47.10 -16.10
N HIS A 89 37.53 47.04 -17.39
CA HIS A 89 37.32 48.25 -18.20
C HIS A 89 35.83 48.62 -18.30
N ALA A 90 34.97 47.89 -17.58
CA ALA A 90 33.55 48.16 -17.47
C ALA A 90 33.18 48.56 -16.02
N PRO A 91 32.27 49.51 -15.81
CA PRO A 91 31.93 50.07 -14.50
C PRO A 91 31.22 49.11 -13.53
N SER A 92 30.96 47.86 -13.93
CA SER A 92 30.43 46.81 -13.06
C SER A 92 30.98 45.44 -13.46
N PRO A 93 31.44 44.59 -12.51
CA PRO A 93 31.90 43.24 -12.83
C PRO A 93 30.77 42.41 -13.44
N SER A 94 31.10 41.59 -14.44
CA SER A 94 30.15 40.65 -15.04
C SER A 94 29.58 39.72 -13.94
N PRO A 95 28.29 39.35 -13.99
CA PRO A 95 27.70 38.42 -13.02
C PRO A 95 28.49 37.11 -12.92
N TRP A 96 29.11 36.67 -14.02
CA TRP A 96 29.96 35.49 -14.10
C TRP A 96 31.29 35.64 -13.35
N GLN A 97 31.87 36.85 -13.26
CA GLN A 97 33.08 37.10 -12.47
C GLN A 97 32.79 37.03 -10.97
N ALA A 98 31.65 37.57 -10.53
CA ALA A 98 31.22 37.47 -9.13
C ALA A 98 30.95 36.01 -8.75
N HIS A 99 30.25 35.26 -9.61
CA HIS A 99 30.02 33.83 -9.43
C HIS A 99 31.34 33.04 -9.42
N ALA A 100 32.27 33.34 -10.33
CA ALA A 100 33.57 32.68 -10.37
C ALA A 100 34.37 32.86 -9.07
N ARG A 101 34.36 34.06 -8.48
CA ARG A 101 35.02 34.32 -7.18
C ARG A 101 34.41 33.51 -6.04
N SER A 102 33.08 33.46 -5.94
CA SER A 102 32.39 32.68 -4.92
C SER A 102 32.63 31.18 -5.08
N LEU A 103 32.60 30.67 -6.33
CA LEU A 103 32.84 29.26 -6.60
C LEU A 103 34.30 28.88 -6.28
N LEU A 104 35.26 29.69 -6.70
CA LEU A 104 36.67 29.50 -6.38
C LEU A 104 36.93 29.46 -4.86
N ALA A 105 36.22 30.26 -4.07
CA ALA A 105 36.33 30.26 -2.61
C ALA A 105 35.90 28.91 -2.00
N LEU A 106 34.80 28.32 -2.48
CA LEU A 106 34.35 26.98 -2.05
C LEU A 106 35.32 25.88 -2.51
N LEU A 107 35.77 25.93 -3.77
CA LEU A 107 36.69 24.94 -4.33
C LEU A 107 38.02 24.89 -3.60
N ARG A 108 38.51 26.01 -3.05
CA ARG A 108 39.77 26.05 -2.29
C ARG A 108 39.67 25.46 -0.88
N LYS A 109 38.46 25.23 -0.36
CA LYS A 109 38.31 24.57 0.95
C LYS A 109 38.79 23.12 0.86
N PRO A 110 39.46 22.57 1.89
CA PRO A 110 39.81 21.16 1.93
C PRO A 110 38.58 20.26 1.80
N ARG A 111 37.49 20.62 2.49
CA ARG A 111 36.19 19.98 2.41
C ARG A 111 35.09 21.03 2.38
N ILE A 112 34.01 20.71 1.70
CA ILE A 112 32.78 21.50 1.66
C ILE A 112 31.80 20.90 2.67
N GLU A 113 31.44 21.68 3.67
CA GLU A 113 30.60 21.26 4.80
C GLU A 113 29.12 21.44 4.45
N ILE A 114 28.36 20.36 4.41
CA ILE A 114 26.96 20.37 3.96
C ILE A 114 26.07 19.85 5.09
N LEU A 115 25.10 20.68 5.49
CA LEU A 115 23.97 20.20 6.27
C LEU A 115 22.92 19.65 5.32
N SER A 116 22.52 18.41 5.53
CA SER A 116 21.72 17.68 4.56
C SER A 116 20.47 17.07 5.18
N LEU A 117 19.40 17.01 4.40
CA LEU A 117 18.20 16.21 4.64
C LEU A 117 18.04 15.33 3.40
N LEU A 118 18.74 14.21 3.42
CA LEU A 118 18.74 13.23 2.35
C LEU A 118 18.02 11.97 2.83
N PRO A 119 17.24 11.33 1.96
CA PRO A 119 16.68 10.03 2.23
C PRO A 119 17.79 9.07 2.64
N SER A 120 17.62 8.41 3.78
CA SER A 120 18.54 7.36 4.19
C SER A 120 18.53 6.28 3.10
N PRO A 121 19.67 5.61 2.82
CA PRO A 121 19.74 4.55 1.81
C PRO A 121 18.86 3.38 2.21
N SER A 122 17.60 3.46 1.81
CA SER A 122 16.69 2.34 1.66
C SER A 122 17.00 1.70 0.31
N SER A 123 16.63 0.44 0.15
CA SER A 123 16.72 -0.19 -1.16
C SER A 123 15.97 0.63 -2.21
N GLY A 124 16.69 1.17 -3.18
CA GLY A 124 16.07 2.01 -4.20
C GLY A 124 17.01 3.06 -4.82
N PRO A 125 16.45 3.98 -5.60
CA PRO A 125 17.17 4.91 -6.49
C PRO A 125 17.69 6.18 -5.78
N HIS A 126 17.39 6.37 -4.50
CA HIS A 126 17.87 7.49 -3.69
C HIS A 126 19.29 7.20 -3.20
N VAL A 127 20.27 7.75 -3.91
CA VAL A 127 21.68 7.39 -3.75
C VAL A 127 22.56 8.50 -3.20
N LEU A 128 22.04 9.73 -3.05
CA LEU A 128 22.84 10.91 -2.75
C LEU A 128 23.61 10.78 -1.42
N LEU A 129 22.99 10.27 -0.36
CA LEU A 129 23.65 10.12 0.94
C LEU A 129 24.78 9.09 0.90
N ALA A 130 24.51 7.90 0.38
CA ALA A 130 25.48 6.79 0.33
C ALA A 130 26.61 7.02 -0.68
N GLY A 131 26.30 7.64 -1.82
CA GLY A 131 27.31 8.01 -2.81
C GLY A 131 28.11 9.23 -2.37
N GLY A 132 27.47 10.23 -1.76
CA GLY A 132 28.12 11.47 -1.36
C GLY A 132 29.14 11.27 -0.24
N ALA A 133 28.92 10.30 0.63
CA ALA A 133 29.89 9.89 1.65
C ALA A 133 31.19 9.29 1.08
N GLN A 134 31.23 8.94 -0.21
CA GLN A 134 32.42 8.37 -0.88
C GLN A 134 33.29 9.45 -1.56
N ASP A 135 32.76 10.66 -1.78
CA ASP A 135 33.55 11.77 -2.33
C ASP A 135 34.20 12.56 -1.17
N PRO A 136 35.53 12.49 -1.00
CA PRO A 136 36.21 13.08 0.15
C PRO A 136 36.12 14.61 0.20
N LYS A 137 35.78 15.24 -0.92
CA LYS A 137 35.61 16.70 -1.02
C LYS A 137 34.42 17.20 -0.22
N PHE A 138 33.44 16.34 0.09
CA PHE A 138 32.23 16.71 0.81
C PHE A 138 32.22 16.13 2.22
N ALA A 139 31.69 16.92 3.16
CA ALA A 139 31.40 16.52 4.53
C ALA A 139 29.89 16.65 4.77
N LEU A 140 29.19 15.52 4.74
CA LEU A 140 27.74 15.49 4.92
C LEU A 140 27.38 15.29 6.39
N THR A 141 26.66 16.25 6.97
CA THR A 141 25.91 16.04 8.22
C THR A 141 24.44 15.88 7.87
N ASN A 142 23.94 14.64 7.88
CA ASN A 142 22.54 14.35 7.53
C ASN A 142 21.63 14.48 8.76
N ILE A 143 20.47 15.13 8.60
CA ILE A 143 19.39 15.19 9.58
C ILE A 143 18.34 14.16 9.19
N GLY A 144 18.00 13.27 10.12
CA GLY A 144 17.07 12.20 9.82
C GLY A 144 16.78 11.33 11.02
N HIS A 145 16.41 10.10 10.72
CA HIS A 145 15.93 9.11 11.68
C HIS A 145 16.65 7.77 11.59
N ALA A 146 17.51 7.59 10.57
CA ALA A 146 18.27 6.37 10.41
C ALA A 146 19.53 6.37 11.27
N THR A 147 20.10 5.19 11.44
CA THR A 147 21.38 5.01 12.14
C THR A 147 22.47 5.81 11.41
N GLY A 148 23.16 6.70 12.15
CA GLY A 148 24.21 7.57 11.62
C GLY A 148 23.75 8.99 11.30
N ASP A 149 22.44 9.23 11.17
CA ASP A 149 21.91 10.58 11.03
C ASP A 149 21.99 11.35 12.36
N ARG A 150 22.00 12.69 12.26
CA ARG A 150 21.63 13.56 13.38
C ARG A 150 20.14 13.35 13.68
N PRO A 151 19.79 12.89 14.89
CA PRO A 151 18.42 12.57 15.21
C PRO A 151 17.57 13.85 15.19
N ASN A 152 16.59 13.86 14.30
CA ASN A 152 15.66 14.97 14.21
C ASN A 152 14.51 14.79 15.21
N SER A 153 13.91 15.90 15.64
CA SER A 153 12.66 15.91 16.39
C SER A 153 11.70 16.95 15.82
N PRO A 154 10.38 16.78 16.01
CA PRO A 154 9.40 17.73 15.51
C PRO A 154 9.73 19.17 15.94
N TYR A 155 9.72 20.09 14.98
CA TYR A 155 10.05 21.51 15.20
C TYR A 155 11.41 21.79 15.86
N ALA A 156 12.38 20.87 15.75
CA ALA A 156 13.74 21.11 16.25
C ALA A 156 14.36 22.35 15.59
N SER A 157 15.06 23.14 16.39
CA SER A 157 15.87 24.25 15.87
C SER A 157 17.07 23.72 15.12
N VAL A 158 17.33 24.28 13.94
CA VAL A 158 18.49 23.95 13.11
C VAL A 158 19.81 24.16 13.86
N HIS A 159 19.88 25.15 14.77
CA HIS A 159 21.07 25.44 15.57
C HIS A 159 21.38 24.37 16.63
N ARG A 160 20.45 23.45 16.92
CA ARG A 160 20.71 22.27 17.75
C ARG A 160 21.21 21.08 16.92
N LEU A 161 20.80 21.04 15.65
CA LEU A 161 21.08 19.96 14.72
C LEU A 161 22.45 20.16 14.03
N TRP A 162 22.84 21.41 13.79
CA TRP A 162 24.18 21.80 13.36
C TRP A 162 25.05 22.13 14.57
N ARG A 163 26.24 21.50 14.66
CA ARG A 163 27.22 21.73 15.75
C ARG A 163 28.59 22.17 15.25
N GLY A 164 28.69 22.55 13.98
CA GLY A 164 29.93 23.11 13.43
C GLY A 164 30.23 24.48 14.05
N GLU A 165 31.52 24.80 14.19
CA GLU A 165 31.98 26.11 14.66
C GLU A 165 31.65 27.23 13.65
N GLU A 166 31.72 26.89 12.36
CA GLU A 166 31.27 27.74 11.26
C GLU A 166 29.90 27.27 10.72
N PRO A 167 29.12 28.16 10.07
CA PRO A 167 27.94 27.75 9.31
C PRO A 167 28.30 26.73 8.22
N PRO A 168 27.38 25.82 7.84
CA PRO A 168 27.60 24.96 6.69
C PRO A 168 27.73 25.80 5.42
N ASP A 169 28.49 25.32 4.43
CA ASP A 169 28.68 25.98 3.14
C ASP A 169 27.35 26.13 2.37
N PHE A 170 26.47 25.13 2.49
CA PHE A 170 25.07 25.20 2.08
C PHE A 170 24.24 24.10 2.75
N VAL A 171 22.92 24.24 2.66
CA VAL A 171 21.96 23.19 3.02
C VAL A 171 21.44 22.52 1.77
N LEU A 172 21.28 21.19 1.82
CA LEU A 172 20.64 20.41 0.78
C LEU A 172 19.49 19.56 1.35
N CYS A 173 18.29 19.69 0.80
CA CYS A 173 17.16 18.82 1.08
C CYS A 173 16.74 18.09 -0.22
N GLU A 174 16.85 16.76 -0.27
CA GLU A 174 16.30 15.95 -1.37
C GLU A 174 14.89 15.50 -0.99
N MET A 175 13.94 15.50 -1.93
CA MET A 175 12.53 15.19 -1.68
C MET A 175 11.94 15.96 -0.49
N VAL A 176 11.87 17.29 -0.61
CA VAL A 176 11.33 18.24 0.40
C VAL A 176 10.06 17.72 1.07
N GLU A 177 9.21 17.04 0.31
CA GLU A 177 7.95 16.44 0.73
C GLU A 177 8.01 15.36 1.81
N TRP A 178 9.16 14.73 2.02
CA TRP A 178 9.28 13.61 2.95
C TRP A 178 10.07 13.91 4.23
N HIS A 179 10.47 15.16 4.45
CA HIS A 179 11.33 15.54 5.59
C HIS A 179 10.62 16.41 6.64
N GLN A 180 11.01 16.22 7.90
CA GLN A 180 10.69 17.14 9.00
C GLN A 180 11.68 18.32 8.98
N ILE A 181 11.42 19.29 8.12
CA ILE A 181 12.34 20.43 7.92
C ILE A 181 12.35 21.34 9.16
N PRO A 182 13.52 21.71 9.71
CA PRO A 182 13.62 22.67 10.81
C PRO A 182 12.89 23.99 10.49
N PRO A 183 11.95 24.47 11.33
CA PRO A 183 11.19 25.68 11.03
C PRO A 183 12.05 26.94 10.90
N ASP A 184 13.19 26.98 11.58
CA ASP A 184 14.15 28.07 11.55
C ASP A 184 15.32 27.82 10.58
N LEU A 185 15.21 26.87 9.64
CA LEU A 185 16.28 26.53 8.70
C LEU A 185 16.87 27.76 7.96
N ASP A 186 16.03 28.76 7.68
CA ASP A 186 16.44 29.98 7.00
C ASP A 186 17.23 30.98 7.83
N SER A 187 17.40 30.72 9.14
CA SER A 187 18.31 31.47 10.02
C SER A 187 19.78 31.20 9.71
N LEU A 188 20.10 30.07 9.07
CA LEU A 188 21.46 29.77 8.68
C LEU A 188 21.93 30.74 7.59
N PRO A 189 23.11 31.39 7.77
CA PRO A 189 23.64 32.38 6.83
C PRO A 189 24.33 31.71 5.62
N CYS A 190 23.69 30.70 5.03
CA CYS A 190 24.19 29.97 3.86
C CYS A 190 23.04 29.66 2.88
N PRO A 191 23.36 29.34 1.61
CA PRO A 191 22.35 28.97 0.61
C PRO A 191 21.53 27.75 1.03
N LEU A 192 20.21 27.79 0.78
CA LEU A 192 19.31 26.64 0.96
C LEU A 192 18.88 26.09 -0.39
N LEU A 193 19.17 24.81 -0.64
CA LEU A 193 18.79 24.11 -1.87
C LEU A 193 17.79 23.01 -1.52
N GLY A 194 16.61 23.02 -2.15
CA GLY A 194 15.56 22.04 -1.92
C GLY A 194 15.13 21.37 -3.21
N GLN A 195 15.10 20.05 -3.26
CA GLN A 195 14.67 19.29 -4.43
C GLN A 195 13.30 18.66 -4.19
N THR A 196 12.45 18.66 -5.22
CA THR A 196 11.14 17.99 -5.20
C THR A 196 10.89 17.21 -6.49
N ALA A 197 10.19 16.08 -6.36
CA ALA A 197 9.67 15.31 -7.49
C ALA A 197 8.18 14.93 -7.30
N ASP A 198 7.62 15.17 -6.11
CA ASP A 198 6.22 14.89 -5.76
C ASP A 198 5.46 16.12 -5.22
N TYR A 199 5.84 17.33 -5.65
CA TYR A 199 5.24 18.60 -5.18
C TYR A 199 3.70 18.67 -5.28
N ASP A 200 3.10 18.00 -6.27
CA ASP A 200 1.67 18.00 -6.56
C ASP A 200 0.88 16.93 -5.77
N MET A 201 1.55 15.98 -5.11
CA MET A 201 0.88 14.95 -4.29
C MET A 201 0.15 15.51 -3.08
N HIS A 202 0.61 16.64 -2.53
CA HIS A 202 -0.08 17.34 -1.47
C HIS A 202 0.40 18.80 -1.35
N ILE A 203 0.22 19.57 -2.42
CA ILE A 203 0.76 20.94 -2.54
C ILE A 203 0.42 21.87 -1.36
N GLN A 204 -0.72 21.65 -0.70
CA GLN A 204 -1.20 22.42 0.46
C GLN A 204 -0.31 22.28 1.70
N ALA A 205 0.40 21.15 1.84
CA ALA A 205 1.43 20.97 2.85
C ALA A 205 2.81 21.45 2.36
N MET A 206 3.06 21.38 1.05
CA MET A 206 4.40 21.54 0.46
C MET A 206 4.78 22.96 0.10
N LEU A 207 3.81 23.76 -0.36
CA LEU A 207 4.07 25.09 -0.88
C LEU A 207 4.84 26.00 0.09
N PRO A 208 4.54 26.05 1.41
CA PRO A 208 5.31 26.87 2.35
C PRO A 208 6.78 26.42 2.45
N TRP A 209 7.05 25.12 2.33
CA TRP A 209 8.41 24.59 2.39
C TRP A 209 9.18 24.86 1.09
N LEU A 210 8.56 24.72 -0.08
CA LEU A 210 9.20 25.05 -1.36
C LEU A 210 9.63 26.52 -1.42
N ARG A 211 8.81 27.43 -0.89
CA ARG A 211 9.10 28.89 -0.83
C ARG A 211 10.21 29.26 0.16
N LEU A 212 10.64 28.33 1.01
CA LEU A 212 11.72 28.55 1.98
C LEU A 212 13.10 28.58 1.30
N PHE A 213 13.29 27.75 0.28
CA PHE A 213 14.59 27.53 -0.36
C PHE A 213 15.02 28.69 -1.26
N ASP A 214 16.33 28.90 -1.43
CA ASP A 214 16.88 29.89 -2.36
C ASP A 214 16.98 29.40 -3.79
N GLU A 215 16.94 28.08 -3.97
CA GLU A 215 16.93 27.38 -5.24
C GLU A 215 16.06 26.14 -5.06
N VAL A 216 15.13 25.93 -5.98
CA VAL A 216 14.34 24.71 -6.02
C VAL A 216 14.84 23.84 -7.17
N LEU A 217 15.18 22.60 -6.87
CA LEU A 217 15.66 21.63 -7.85
C LEU A 217 14.50 20.70 -8.23
N VAL A 218 14.40 20.41 -9.51
CA VAL A 218 13.43 19.46 -10.07
C VAL A 218 14.16 18.52 -11.01
N THR A 219 13.61 17.37 -11.36
CA THR A 219 14.33 16.40 -12.18
C THR A 219 14.32 16.74 -13.67
N ASP A 220 13.29 17.42 -14.16
CA ASP A 220 13.10 17.65 -15.59
C ASP A 220 12.22 18.86 -15.94
N HIS A 221 12.08 19.12 -17.24
CA HIS A 221 11.36 20.25 -17.82
C HIS A 221 9.86 20.29 -17.51
N THR A 222 9.22 19.14 -17.28
CA THR A 222 7.79 19.06 -16.94
C THR A 222 7.52 19.43 -15.49
N GLU A 223 8.39 18.99 -14.58
CA GLU A 223 8.37 19.43 -13.19
C GLU A 223 8.77 20.90 -13.09
N HIS A 224 9.74 21.36 -13.88
CA HIS A 224 10.11 22.78 -13.99
C HIS A 224 8.91 23.63 -14.34
N ALA A 225 8.16 23.25 -15.39
CA ALA A 225 6.97 23.96 -15.81
C ALA A 225 5.91 24.04 -14.70
N GLY A 226 5.76 22.99 -13.89
CA GLY A 226 4.80 22.95 -12.79
C GLY A 226 5.23 23.71 -11.53
N VAL A 227 6.52 23.67 -11.19
CA VAL A 227 7.06 24.26 -9.94
C VAL A 227 7.46 25.72 -10.12
N ARG A 228 8.00 26.11 -11.28
CA ARG A 228 8.42 27.49 -11.56
C ARG A 228 7.37 28.56 -11.23
N PRO A 229 6.07 28.40 -11.54
CA PRO A 229 5.07 29.40 -11.17
C PRO A 229 4.70 29.40 -9.67
N LEU A 230 5.06 28.39 -8.89
CA LEU A 230 4.69 28.28 -7.47
C LEU A 230 5.66 29.01 -6.53
N VAL A 231 6.87 29.31 -7.01
CA VAL A 231 7.96 29.89 -6.21
C VAL A 231 8.62 31.06 -6.92
N ASP A 232 9.10 32.02 -6.13
CA ASP A 232 9.91 33.15 -6.62
C ASP A 232 11.40 32.81 -6.75
N ALA A 233 11.83 31.70 -6.13
CA ALA A 233 13.18 31.19 -6.25
C ALA A 233 13.44 30.64 -7.67
N PRO A 234 14.69 30.66 -8.16
CA PRO A 234 15.04 29.96 -9.39
C PRO A 234 14.73 28.47 -9.27
N VAL A 235 14.24 27.89 -10.38
CA VAL A 235 13.94 26.46 -10.48
C VAL A 235 14.90 25.83 -11.48
N THR A 236 15.70 24.86 -11.03
CA THR A 236 16.78 24.27 -11.83
C THR A 236 16.52 22.78 -12.09
N THR A 237 16.60 22.34 -13.34
CA THR A 237 16.44 20.93 -13.70
C THR A 237 17.73 20.13 -13.50
N VAL A 238 17.67 19.07 -12.69
CA VAL A 238 18.78 18.19 -12.30
C VAL A 238 18.31 16.72 -12.33
N PRO A 239 18.37 16.03 -13.48
CA PRO A 239 17.90 14.64 -13.58
C PRO A 239 18.71 13.65 -12.73
N LYS A 240 19.99 13.95 -12.46
CA LYS A 240 20.89 13.16 -11.61
C LYS A 240 20.62 13.33 -10.09
N SER A 241 19.37 13.53 -9.69
CA SER A 241 18.96 13.34 -8.29
C SER A 241 18.81 11.85 -7.94
N PHE A 242 18.58 10.99 -8.95
CA PHE A 242 18.39 9.56 -8.79
C PHE A 242 19.47 8.75 -9.51
N GLY A 243 19.82 7.60 -8.95
CA GLY A 243 20.78 6.65 -9.51
C GLY A 243 20.28 5.21 -9.46
N HIS A 244 21.11 4.28 -9.92
CA HIS A 244 20.81 2.86 -9.68
C HIS A 244 21.16 2.47 -8.24
N PRO A 245 20.44 1.52 -7.63
CA PRO A 245 20.69 1.12 -6.24
C PRO A 245 22.12 0.58 -6.03
N ALA A 246 22.73 0.86 -4.86
CA ALA A 246 24.09 0.39 -4.56
C ALA A 246 24.22 -1.14 -4.53
N GLY A 247 23.16 -1.82 -4.10
CA GLY A 247 23.06 -3.29 -4.08
C GLY A 247 22.60 -3.91 -5.39
N LEU A 248 22.58 -3.17 -6.51
CA LEU A 248 22.07 -3.69 -7.78
C LEU A 248 22.88 -4.93 -8.24
N PRO A 249 22.24 -6.07 -8.53
CA PRO A 249 22.94 -7.28 -8.95
C PRO A 249 23.79 -7.06 -10.20
N ARG A 250 24.82 -7.89 -10.37
CA ARG A 250 25.63 -7.93 -11.59
C ARG A 250 24.74 -8.26 -12.78
N LEU A 251 24.95 -7.54 -13.87
CA LEU A 251 24.29 -7.82 -15.15
C LEU A 251 24.69 -9.23 -15.63
N ARG A 252 23.71 -10.08 -15.92
CA ARG A 252 23.92 -11.49 -16.34
C ARG A 252 23.10 -11.80 -17.58
N ARG A 253 23.74 -12.42 -18.58
CA ARG A 253 23.02 -12.92 -19.76
C ARG A 253 22.38 -14.25 -19.41
N ARG A 254 21.06 -14.35 -19.57
CA ARG A 254 20.28 -15.55 -19.33
C ARG A 254 19.07 -15.58 -20.25
N ASP A 255 18.39 -16.72 -20.29
CA ASP A 255 17.13 -16.83 -21.01
C ASP A 255 16.07 -15.90 -20.40
N ARG A 256 15.38 -15.15 -21.27
CA ARG A 256 14.34 -14.19 -20.88
C ARG A 256 12.98 -14.79 -21.24
N ASP A 257 12.48 -15.59 -20.31
CA ASP A 257 11.24 -16.36 -20.43
C ASP A 257 9.96 -15.56 -20.11
N VAL A 258 10.10 -14.30 -19.71
CA VAL A 258 9.00 -13.35 -19.47
C VAL A 258 9.04 -12.27 -20.55
N ASP A 259 7.91 -12.01 -21.23
CA ASP A 259 7.89 -10.95 -22.25
C ASP A 259 7.83 -9.57 -21.61
N LEU A 260 7.01 -9.40 -20.57
CA LEU A 260 6.88 -8.14 -19.85
C LEU A 260 6.60 -8.36 -18.37
N PHE A 261 7.34 -7.64 -17.53
CA PHE A 261 7.13 -7.59 -16.09
C PHE A 261 6.69 -6.20 -15.62
N LEU A 262 5.72 -6.17 -14.70
CA LEU A 262 5.18 -4.98 -14.06
C LEU A 262 5.21 -5.14 -12.53
N SER A 263 5.57 -4.09 -11.80
CA SER A 263 5.47 -4.09 -10.34
C SER A 263 5.26 -2.69 -9.76
N GLY A 264 5.04 -2.62 -8.43
CA GLY A 264 4.65 -1.41 -7.71
C GLY A 264 3.13 -1.26 -7.68
N THR A 265 2.64 -0.11 -7.23
CA THR A 265 1.20 0.16 -7.25
C THR A 265 0.73 0.33 -8.70
N LEU A 266 0.11 -0.72 -9.24
CA LEU A 266 -0.38 -0.81 -10.63
C LEU A 266 -1.74 -0.15 -10.76
N PHE A 267 -2.61 -0.37 -9.77
CA PHE A 267 -3.96 0.16 -9.73
C PHE A 267 -4.14 1.03 -8.48
N ALA A 268 -4.13 2.36 -8.66
CA ALA A 268 -4.37 3.32 -7.57
C ALA A 268 -5.23 4.49 -8.03
N PRO A 269 -6.20 4.97 -7.21
CA PRO A 269 -7.05 6.12 -7.55
C PRO A 269 -6.27 7.38 -7.94
N TRP A 270 -5.03 7.50 -7.44
CA TRP A 270 -4.09 8.58 -7.76
C TRP A 270 -3.49 8.51 -9.18
N HIS A 271 -3.46 7.33 -9.80
CA HIS A 271 -2.86 7.06 -11.12
C HIS A 271 -3.87 6.37 -12.08
N PRO A 272 -5.01 6.98 -12.41
CA PRO A 272 -6.02 6.37 -13.27
C PRO A 272 -5.53 6.15 -14.71
N ASP A 273 -4.65 7.01 -15.20
CA ASP A 273 -3.99 6.93 -16.50
C ASP A 273 -3.00 5.75 -16.59
N LYS A 274 -2.31 5.42 -15.49
CA LYS A 274 -1.49 4.18 -15.41
C LYS A 274 -2.36 2.94 -15.59
N ALA A 275 -3.56 2.90 -14.98
CA ALA A 275 -4.48 1.79 -15.14
C ALA A 275 -4.90 1.63 -16.62
N ALA A 276 -5.19 2.73 -17.32
CA ALA A 276 -5.51 2.71 -18.75
C ALA A 276 -4.35 2.15 -19.60
N LEU A 277 -3.10 2.51 -19.31
CA LEU A 277 -1.92 1.95 -19.99
C LEU A 277 -1.76 0.45 -19.74
N ILE A 278 -2.00 -0.01 -18.51
CA ILE A 278 -1.98 -1.44 -18.18
C ILE A 278 -3.04 -2.21 -18.96
N HIS A 279 -4.23 -1.64 -19.17
CA HIS A 279 -5.25 -2.25 -20.03
C HIS A 279 -4.83 -2.34 -21.50
N GLN A 280 -4.00 -1.43 -22.01
CA GLN A 280 -3.42 -1.58 -23.35
C GLN A 280 -2.48 -2.80 -23.42
N ILE A 281 -1.68 -3.02 -22.37
CA ILE A 281 -0.79 -4.19 -22.24
C ILE A 281 -1.61 -5.48 -22.19
N LEU A 282 -2.66 -5.50 -21.36
CA LEU A 282 -3.56 -6.64 -21.21
C LEU A 282 -4.33 -6.97 -22.50
N GLY A 283 -4.43 -6.03 -23.45
CA GLY A 283 -5.02 -6.27 -24.77
C GLY A 283 -4.06 -6.90 -25.80
N ILE A 284 -2.81 -7.20 -25.46
CA ILE A 284 -1.84 -7.79 -26.39
C ILE A 284 -1.89 -9.32 -26.30
N GLU A 285 -2.60 -9.97 -27.22
CA GLU A 285 -2.72 -11.44 -27.28
C GLU A 285 -1.35 -12.15 -27.28
N GLY A 286 -1.28 -13.30 -26.62
CA GLY A 286 -0.06 -14.13 -26.56
C GLY A 286 1.08 -13.58 -25.67
N LEU A 287 0.98 -12.34 -25.17
CA LEU A 287 2.01 -11.75 -24.32
C LEU A 287 2.17 -12.51 -22.99
N ARG A 288 3.37 -13.04 -22.71
CA ARG A 288 3.73 -13.63 -21.40
C ARG A 288 3.98 -12.52 -20.38
N LEU A 289 2.87 -12.01 -19.84
CA LEU A 289 2.83 -10.91 -18.87
C LEU A 289 2.90 -11.44 -17.44
N PHE A 290 3.68 -10.75 -16.62
CA PHE A 290 3.69 -10.89 -15.18
C PHE A 290 3.52 -9.54 -14.51
N GLY A 291 2.59 -9.43 -13.58
CA GLY A 291 2.46 -8.20 -12.81
C GLY A 291 2.15 -8.39 -11.34
N PHE A 292 2.72 -7.50 -10.54
CA PHE A 292 2.48 -7.43 -9.11
C PHE A 292 1.95 -6.05 -8.78
N ASN A 293 0.70 -5.98 -8.33
CA ASN A 293 0.14 -4.77 -7.78
C ASN A 293 0.52 -4.69 -6.29
N GLY A 294 1.70 -4.12 -6.06
CA GLY A 294 2.34 -4.07 -4.76
C GLY A 294 3.87 -4.10 -4.87
N PHE A 295 4.53 -4.22 -3.72
CA PHE A 295 5.98 -4.23 -3.62
C PHE A 295 6.49 -5.65 -3.41
N LEU A 296 7.69 -5.93 -3.91
CA LEU A 296 8.41 -7.19 -3.76
C LEU A 296 9.71 -6.93 -3.02
N ASP A 297 10.27 -7.97 -2.39
CA ASP A 297 11.64 -7.88 -1.90
C ASP A 297 12.62 -7.71 -3.08
N ASN A 298 13.78 -7.12 -2.79
CA ASN A 298 14.74 -6.76 -3.84
C ASN A 298 15.26 -7.96 -4.63
N ALA A 299 15.48 -9.10 -3.97
CA ALA A 299 16.04 -10.27 -4.63
C ALA A 299 15.06 -10.81 -5.67
N THR A 300 13.80 -10.96 -5.28
CA THR A 300 12.72 -11.38 -6.18
C THR A 300 12.49 -10.37 -7.31
N TYR A 301 12.47 -9.07 -6.99
CA TYR A 301 12.29 -8.01 -7.99
C TYR A 301 13.37 -8.01 -9.08
N TYR A 302 14.65 -8.08 -8.71
CA TYR A 302 15.74 -8.08 -9.69
C TYR A 302 15.87 -9.42 -10.43
N ASP A 303 15.53 -10.54 -9.81
CA ASP A 303 15.41 -11.81 -10.53
C ASP A 303 14.38 -11.66 -11.65
N LEU A 304 13.17 -11.18 -11.36
CA LEU A 304 12.13 -11.01 -12.37
C LEU A 304 12.54 -10.05 -13.49
N LEU A 305 13.16 -8.91 -13.17
CA LEU A 305 13.72 -8.02 -14.21
C LEU A 305 14.74 -8.73 -15.10
N SER A 306 15.66 -9.50 -14.53
CA SER A 306 16.67 -10.22 -15.31
C SER A 306 16.10 -11.38 -16.15
N ARG A 307 14.83 -11.78 -15.94
CA ARG A 307 14.09 -12.76 -16.76
C ARG A 307 13.17 -12.12 -17.80
N SER A 308 13.00 -10.81 -17.72
CA SER A 308 12.02 -10.08 -18.53
C SER A 308 12.66 -9.49 -19.78
N ARG A 309 12.02 -9.67 -20.94
CA ARG A 309 12.43 -9.03 -22.19
C ARG A 309 12.23 -7.52 -22.12
N LEU A 310 11.05 -7.11 -21.68
CA LEU A 310 10.62 -5.72 -21.60
C LEU A 310 10.33 -5.29 -20.16
N ALA A 311 10.49 -3.99 -19.91
CA ALA A 311 9.92 -3.31 -18.77
C ALA A 311 9.30 -1.99 -19.21
N VAL A 312 8.16 -1.62 -18.64
CA VAL A 312 7.50 -0.34 -18.92
C VAL A 312 7.68 0.58 -17.72
N ALA A 313 8.27 1.74 -17.96
CA ALA A 313 8.31 2.83 -17.00
C ALA A 313 7.16 3.81 -17.27
N TYR A 314 6.52 4.25 -16.19
CA TYR A 314 5.45 5.24 -16.21
C TYR A 314 5.74 6.31 -15.17
N TYR A 315 5.53 7.56 -15.55
CA TYR A 315 5.52 8.73 -14.70
C TYR A 315 4.33 9.62 -15.06
N ARG A 316 3.69 10.19 -14.03
CA ARG A 316 2.46 10.98 -14.21
C ARG A 316 2.67 12.28 -14.98
N ARG A 317 3.91 12.81 -15.00
CA ARG A 317 4.33 13.94 -15.83
C ARG A 317 5.20 13.37 -16.97
N PRO A 318 4.64 13.08 -18.15
CA PRO A 318 5.41 12.45 -19.23
C PRO A 318 6.57 13.37 -19.64
N GLY A 319 7.81 12.93 -19.43
CA GLY A 319 9.01 13.76 -19.64
C GLY A 319 10.09 13.57 -18.56
N GLY A 320 9.69 13.12 -17.37
CA GLY A 320 10.60 13.03 -16.24
C GLY A 320 11.53 11.83 -16.18
N MET A 321 12.36 11.87 -15.12
CA MET A 321 13.27 10.79 -14.78
C MET A 321 12.48 9.63 -14.17
N VAL A 322 12.62 8.45 -14.76
CA VAL A 322 11.87 7.26 -14.32
C VAL A 322 12.78 6.28 -13.60
N THR A 323 12.68 6.24 -12.28
CA THR A 323 13.54 5.40 -11.43
C THR A 323 13.41 3.90 -11.70
N ARG A 324 12.18 3.40 -11.90
CA ARG A 324 11.93 2.02 -12.37
C ARG A 324 12.57 1.74 -13.73
N GLY A 325 12.63 2.74 -14.60
CA GLY A 325 13.30 2.66 -15.89
C GLY A 325 14.81 2.51 -15.75
N ILE A 326 15.43 3.22 -14.79
CA ILE A 326 16.86 3.09 -14.45
C ILE A 326 17.16 1.64 -14.06
N GLU A 327 16.42 1.10 -13.07
CA GLU A 327 16.63 -0.27 -12.58
C GLU A 327 16.49 -1.29 -13.71
N ALA A 328 15.42 -1.22 -14.50
CA ALA A 328 15.16 -2.16 -15.58
C ALA A 328 16.22 -2.11 -16.68
N ALA A 329 16.64 -0.90 -17.09
CA ALA A 329 17.67 -0.73 -18.11
C ALA A 329 19.04 -1.24 -17.61
N CYS A 330 19.38 -0.97 -16.34
CA CYS A 330 20.62 -1.47 -15.72
C CYS A 330 20.62 -3.00 -15.49
N MET A 331 19.45 -3.65 -15.53
CA MET A 331 19.27 -5.11 -15.57
C MET A 331 19.18 -5.69 -17.00
N GLY A 332 19.40 -4.84 -18.01
CA GLY A 332 19.48 -5.23 -19.42
C GLY A 332 18.13 -5.51 -20.10
N CYS A 333 17.02 -5.04 -19.52
CA CYS A 333 15.72 -5.10 -20.19
C CYS A 333 15.68 -4.10 -21.34
N VAL A 334 14.88 -4.39 -22.37
CA VAL A 334 14.44 -3.34 -23.30
C VAL A 334 13.42 -2.48 -22.56
N THR A 335 13.85 -1.30 -22.11
CA THR A 335 13.04 -0.42 -21.27
C THR A 335 12.24 0.55 -22.12
N LEU A 336 10.92 0.51 -21.95
CA LEU A 336 9.99 1.44 -22.59
C LEU A 336 9.76 2.64 -21.65
N VAL A 337 9.95 3.86 -22.16
CA VAL A 337 9.76 5.11 -21.43
C VAL A 337 8.77 6.03 -22.16
N GLN A 338 8.06 6.91 -21.47
CA GLN A 338 7.19 7.87 -22.16
C GLN A 338 8.03 8.82 -23.03
N GLU A 339 7.46 9.24 -24.16
CA GLU A 339 8.03 10.32 -24.98
C GLU A 339 8.39 11.54 -24.13
N GLY A 340 9.53 12.15 -24.45
CA GLY A 340 10.08 13.27 -23.69
C GLY A 340 10.90 12.89 -22.46
N SER A 341 10.93 11.62 -22.02
CA SER A 341 11.71 11.22 -20.86
C SER A 341 13.16 11.70 -20.94
N VAL A 342 13.73 12.14 -19.81
CA VAL A 342 15.13 12.57 -19.71
C VAL A 342 16.12 11.41 -19.50
N LEU A 343 15.66 10.18 -19.23
CA LEU A 343 16.54 9.01 -19.05
C LEU A 343 17.46 8.72 -20.27
N PRO A 344 16.99 8.82 -21.53
CA PRO A 344 17.82 8.72 -22.74
C PRO A 344 19.10 9.56 -22.75
N LEU A 345 19.12 10.71 -22.05
CA LEU A 345 20.29 11.59 -21.97
C LEU A 345 21.54 10.88 -21.44
N TYR A 346 21.38 9.81 -20.66
CA TYR A 346 22.49 9.09 -20.03
C TYR A 346 22.82 7.75 -20.69
N ALA A 347 22.06 7.35 -21.71
CA ALA A 347 22.18 6.03 -22.31
C ALA A 347 22.98 6.04 -23.64
N GLY A 348 23.20 7.23 -24.23
CA GLY A 348 23.90 7.44 -25.50
C GLY A 348 23.01 7.25 -26.74
N SER A 349 23.45 7.66 -27.92
CA SER A 349 22.59 7.76 -29.13
C SER A 349 22.02 6.43 -29.70
N ASP A 350 22.48 5.26 -29.22
CA ASP A 350 22.03 3.92 -29.66
C ASP A 350 21.60 3.06 -28.44
N HIS A 351 20.84 3.66 -27.53
CA HIS A 351 20.67 3.22 -26.14
C HIS A 351 19.73 2.04 -25.86
N GLY A 352 18.98 1.53 -26.83
CA GLY A 352 18.02 0.45 -26.60
C GLY A 352 16.82 0.77 -25.70
N LEU A 353 16.77 1.96 -25.07
CA LEU A 353 15.52 2.55 -24.56
C LEU A 353 14.61 2.88 -25.74
N VAL A 354 13.32 2.64 -25.59
CA VAL A 354 12.32 2.90 -26.63
C VAL A 354 11.24 3.81 -26.05
N SER A 355 10.96 4.91 -26.74
CA SER A 355 9.90 5.83 -26.32
C SER A 355 8.54 5.30 -26.76
N TYR A 356 7.49 5.53 -25.96
CA TYR A 356 6.11 5.27 -26.34
C TYR A 356 5.21 6.50 -26.13
N PRO A 357 4.23 6.73 -27.02
CA PRO A 357 3.22 7.76 -26.80
C PRO A 357 2.20 7.28 -25.77
N ALA A 358 1.87 8.14 -24.81
CA ALA A 358 0.86 7.88 -23.78
C ALA A 358 -0.59 7.99 -24.30
N THR A 359 -0.79 7.85 -25.62
CA THR A 359 -2.10 7.90 -26.29
C THR A 359 -2.79 6.52 -26.25
N PRO A 360 -4.12 6.46 -26.47
CA PRO A 360 -4.82 5.18 -26.67
C PRO A 360 -4.15 4.30 -27.72
N GLY A 361 -3.79 3.07 -27.34
CA GLY A 361 -3.13 2.06 -28.19
C GLY A 361 -1.64 2.31 -28.49
N GLY A 362 -1.07 3.44 -28.06
CA GLY A 362 0.31 3.84 -28.32
C GLY A 362 1.34 2.88 -27.70
N LEU A 363 1.16 2.57 -26.42
CA LEU A 363 2.01 1.63 -25.70
C LEU A 363 1.91 0.21 -26.28
N ALA A 364 0.69 -0.27 -26.56
CA ALA A 364 0.50 -1.60 -27.12
C ALA A 364 1.13 -1.77 -28.51
N ARG A 365 1.05 -0.75 -29.35
CA ARG A 365 1.74 -0.75 -30.66
C ARG A 365 3.25 -0.82 -30.50
N THR A 366 3.80 -0.02 -29.58
CA THR A 366 5.23 0.01 -29.29
C THR A 366 5.73 -1.36 -28.79
N ILE A 367 5.01 -2.00 -27.86
CA ILE A 367 5.35 -3.33 -27.36
C ILE A 367 5.40 -4.36 -28.50
N ARG A 368 4.39 -4.39 -29.38
CA ARG A 368 4.37 -5.32 -30.53
C ARG A 368 5.57 -5.10 -31.45
N GLN A 369 5.82 -3.86 -31.84
CA GLN A 369 6.96 -3.50 -32.69
C GLN A 369 8.30 -3.93 -32.09
N VAL A 370 8.48 -3.74 -30.78
CA VAL A 370 9.70 -4.14 -30.10
C VAL A 370 9.84 -5.65 -30.02
N LEU A 371 8.76 -6.39 -29.74
CA LEU A 371 8.80 -7.86 -29.71
C LEU A 371 9.06 -8.46 -31.10
N ASP A 372 8.51 -7.87 -32.17
CA ASP A 372 8.74 -8.30 -33.55
C ASP A 372 10.21 -8.15 -33.97
N ARG A 373 10.94 -7.22 -33.33
CA ARG A 373 12.37 -6.93 -33.57
C ARG A 373 13.21 -7.09 -32.31
N TYR A 374 12.84 -8.04 -31.46
CA TYR A 374 13.38 -8.13 -30.10
C TYR A 374 14.91 -8.24 -30.07
N ASP A 375 15.51 -9.08 -30.90
CA ASP A 375 16.97 -9.29 -30.91
C ASP A 375 17.76 -8.00 -31.17
N GLU A 376 17.24 -7.12 -32.02
CA GLU A 376 17.85 -5.82 -32.30
C GLU A 376 17.77 -4.88 -31.09
N HIS A 377 16.58 -4.78 -30.48
CA HIS A 377 16.37 -3.94 -29.31
C HIS A 377 17.14 -4.46 -28.09
N GLU A 378 17.17 -5.78 -27.90
CA GLU A 378 17.97 -6.43 -26.86
C GLU A 378 19.45 -6.11 -27.03
N ALA A 379 19.99 -6.26 -28.25
CA ALA A 379 21.40 -5.96 -28.51
C ALA A 379 21.76 -4.50 -28.16
N ARG A 380 20.85 -3.54 -28.44
CA ARG A 380 21.02 -2.13 -28.06
C ARG A 380 20.94 -1.93 -26.55
N ALA A 381 19.96 -2.54 -25.88
CA ALA A 381 19.80 -2.45 -24.42
C ALA A 381 21.03 -3.00 -23.68
N TRP A 382 21.61 -4.11 -24.17
CA TRP A 382 22.85 -4.67 -23.64
C TRP A 382 24.07 -3.77 -23.81
N ARG A 383 24.16 -2.99 -24.88
CA ARG A 383 25.22 -1.98 -25.06
C ARG A 383 25.04 -0.78 -24.13
N ALA A 384 23.80 -0.40 -23.85
CA ALA A 384 23.48 0.75 -23.02
C ALA A 384 23.60 0.45 -21.51
N ALA A 385 23.26 -0.77 -21.07
CA ALA A 385 23.23 -1.10 -19.66
C ALA A 385 24.55 -0.79 -18.92
N PRO A 386 25.75 -1.14 -19.42
CA PRO A 386 27.01 -0.75 -18.77
C PRO A 386 27.21 0.77 -18.68
N ARG A 387 26.83 1.52 -19.72
CA ARG A 387 26.93 2.99 -19.75
C ARG A 387 26.01 3.62 -18.72
N LEU A 388 24.76 3.17 -18.65
CA LEU A 388 23.80 3.61 -17.64
C LEU A 388 24.27 3.26 -16.23
N ARG A 389 24.81 2.05 -16.02
CA ARG A 389 25.38 1.65 -14.73
C ARG A 389 26.55 2.55 -14.32
N GLN A 390 27.39 2.97 -15.27
CA GLN A 390 28.47 3.91 -14.98
C GLN A 390 27.95 5.33 -14.73
N ALA A 391 27.11 5.85 -15.63
CA ALA A 391 26.62 7.23 -15.58
C ALA A 391 25.68 7.49 -14.39
N LEU A 392 24.99 6.45 -13.92
CA LEU A 392 24.03 6.48 -12.82
C LEU A 392 24.51 5.68 -11.59
N ALA A 393 25.81 5.41 -11.47
CA ALA A 393 26.38 4.79 -10.29
C ALA A 393 26.18 5.70 -9.05
N PRO A 394 25.91 5.14 -7.86
CA PRO A 394 25.66 5.93 -6.65
C PRO A 394 26.70 7.03 -6.38
N ASP A 395 27.99 6.68 -6.44
CA ASP A 395 29.13 7.57 -6.24
C ASP A 395 29.22 8.65 -7.31
N VAL A 396 29.00 8.30 -8.58
CA VAL A 396 29.02 9.24 -9.70
C VAL A 396 27.84 10.22 -9.62
N VAL A 397 26.63 9.73 -9.40
CA VAL A 397 25.41 10.55 -9.29
C VAL A 397 25.54 11.52 -8.14
N ALA A 398 25.89 11.03 -6.94
CA ALA A 398 26.02 11.87 -5.77
C ALA A 398 27.14 12.90 -5.92
N SER A 399 28.32 12.51 -6.42
CA SER A 399 29.42 13.45 -6.64
C SER A 399 29.03 14.55 -7.63
N HIS A 400 28.47 14.19 -8.79
CA HIS A 400 28.03 15.17 -9.79
C HIS A 400 26.95 16.10 -9.22
N TYR A 401 25.98 15.55 -8.47
CA TYR A 401 24.90 16.32 -7.88
C TYR A 401 25.40 17.32 -6.82
N LEU A 402 26.28 16.89 -5.91
CA LEU A 402 26.87 17.75 -4.88
C LEU A 402 27.77 18.83 -5.48
N ARG A 403 28.53 18.50 -6.54
CA ARG A 403 29.36 19.45 -7.28
C ARG A 403 28.52 20.49 -8.01
N LEU A 404 27.40 20.09 -8.64
CA LEU A 404 26.42 21.02 -9.18
C LEU A 404 25.82 21.91 -8.09
N CYS A 405 25.42 21.33 -6.95
CA CYS A 405 24.90 22.08 -5.82
C CYS A 405 25.90 23.12 -5.31
N THR A 406 27.21 22.82 -5.35
CA THR A 406 28.28 23.77 -5.04
C THR A 406 28.29 24.95 -6.03
N VAL A 407 28.13 24.69 -7.33
CA VAL A 407 27.99 25.74 -8.35
C VAL A 407 26.76 26.59 -8.07
N LEU A 408 25.62 25.98 -7.75
CA LEU A 408 24.39 26.70 -7.43
C LEU A 408 24.52 27.50 -6.13
N ALA A 409 25.12 26.95 -5.09
CA ALA A 409 25.37 27.62 -3.81
C ALA A 409 26.26 28.86 -3.98
N ALA A 410 27.27 28.78 -4.85
CA ALA A 410 28.17 29.90 -5.16
C ALA A 410 27.51 31.05 -5.94
N ARG A 411 26.30 30.87 -6.50
CA ARG A 411 25.61 31.92 -7.25
C ARG A 411 25.38 33.15 -6.36
N PRO A 412 25.78 34.36 -6.79
CA PRO A 412 25.56 35.58 -6.02
C PRO A 412 24.08 35.79 -5.71
N ARG A 413 23.75 36.05 -4.43
CA ARG A 413 22.38 36.25 -3.94
C ARG A 413 22.33 37.41 -2.94
N PRO A 414 21.19 38.13 -2.84
CA PRO A 414 20.95 39.04 -1.73
C PRO A 414 21.01 38.31 -0.38
N GLN A 415 21.45 38.99 0.67
CA GLN A 415 21.45 38.43 2.01
C GLN A 415 20.02 38.11 2.46
N ARG A 416 19.77 36.87 2.89
CA ARG A 416 18.46 36.44 3.39
C ARG A 416 18.14 37.13 4.72
N ARG A 417 16.92 37.63 4.87
CA ARG A 417 16.35 38.00 6.16
C ARG A 417 15.51 36.83 6.69
N PRO A 418 15.84 36.21 7.84
CA PRO A 418 15.06 35.10 8.37
C PRO A 418 13.58 35.48 8.55
N GLY A 419 12.67 34.58 8.16
CA GLY A 419 11.23 34.82 8.23
C GLY A 419 10.65 35.73 7.14
N SER A 420 11.46 36.24 6.20
CA SER A 420 10.99 37.22 5.20
C SER A 420 10.23 36.63 4.01
N ARG A 421 10.46 35.35 3.66
CA ARG A 421 9.78 34.68 2.53
C ARG A 421 8.49 33.96 2.94
N VAL A 422 8.55 33.27 4.07
CA VAL A 422 7.43 32.49 4.64
C VAL A 422 7.48 32.71 6.15
N GLY A 423 6.37 33.11 6.75
CA GLY A 423 6.33 33.36 8.20
C GLY A 423 6.60 32.07 8.99
N LEU A 424 7.26 32.17 10.15
CA LEU A 424 7.52 31.00 11.03
C LEU A 424 6.26 30.22 11.39
N ARG A 425 5.10 30.90 11.43
CA ARG A 425 3.80 30.30 11.74
C ARG A 425 3.20 29.49 10.60
N GLU A 426 3.67 29.70 9.36
CA GLU A 426 3.21 28.97 8.18
C GLU A 426 4.06 27.71 7.91
N ARG A 427 5.19 27.55 8.63
CA ARG A 427 6.16 26.45 8.49
C ARG A 427 5.77 25.27 9.35
N VAL A 428 4.66 24.64 8.97
CA VAL A 428 4.04 23.56 9.72
C VAL A 428 4.45 22.21 9.14
N GLN A 429 4.88 21.29 9.98
CA GLN A 429 5.32 19.94 9.59
C GLN A 429 4.13 19.00 9.40
N LYS A 430 3.22 19.33 8.47
CA LYS A 430 2.04 18.51 8.15
C LYS A 430 2.47 17.16 7.59
N ARG A 431 1.82 16.07 8.01
CA ARG A 431 1.98 14.75 7.37
C ARG A 431 1.38 14.78 5.96
N VAL A 432 2.18 14.51 4.94
CA VAL A 432 1.79 14.51 3.50
C VAL A 432 0.99 13.25 3.12
N VAL A 433 1.23 12.15 3.84
CA VAL A 433 0.65 10.83 3.57
C VAL A 433 0.06 10.22 4.85
N PHE A 434 -0.97 9.40 4.68
CA PHE A 434 -1.52 8.62 5.78
C PHE A 434 -0.74 7.31 6.02
N TRP A 435 -0.42 6.56 4.96
CA TRP A 435 0.31 5.28 5.07
C TRP A 435 1.02 4.80 3.80
N LYS A 436 0.57 5.17 2.59
CA LYS A 436 1.08 4.64 1.30
C LYS A 436 2.39 5.31 0.82
N GLY A 437 2.95 6.25 1.57
CA GLY A 437 4.24 6.90 1.28
C GLY A 437 5.18 6.93 2.49
N TRP A 438 6.23 7.76 2.44
CA TRP A 438 7.23 7.83 3.51
C TRP A 438 6.65 8.50 4.75
N GLN A 439 6.50 7.70 5.80
CA GLN A 439 6.06 8.17 7.11
C GLN A 439 7.24 8.76 7.90
N PRO A 440 7.00 9.77 8.76
CA PRO A 440 7.99 10.28 9.69
C PRO A 440 8.69 9.15 10.45
N GLY A 441 10.02 9.21 10.53
CA GLY A 441 10.82 8.18 11.18
C GLY A 441 10.70 6.78 10.59
N GLY A 442 10.30 6.63 9.33
CA GLY A 442 10.08 5.34 8.67
C GLY A 442 8.79 4.65 9.13
N GLY A 443 7.83 5.38 9.71
CA GLY A 443 6.59 4.82 10.24
C GLY A 443 6.70 4.29 11.67
N ARG A 444 7.80 4.58 12.38
CA ARG A 444 7.95 4.29 13.80
C ARG A 444 6.86 5.02 14.59
N THR A 445 6.08 4.29 15.39
CA THR A 445 4.97 4.81 16.18
C THR A 445 5.37 6.04 17.01
N GLU A 446 6.50 5.98 17.71
CA GLU A 446 7.02 7.06 18.56
C GLU A 446 7.26 8.36 17.77
N ALA A 447 7.82 8.26 16.57
CA ALA A 447 8.11 9.42 15.72
C ALA A 447 6.83 10.04 15.15
N VAL A 448 5.87 9.21 14.75
CA VAL A 448 4.56 9.65 14.25
C VAL A 448 3.74 10.31 15.36
N GLU A 449 3.69 9.71 16.55
CA GLU A 449 2.96 10.27 17.69
C GLU A 449 3.61 11.54 18.25
N ALA A 450 4.95 11.61 18.29
CA ALA A 450 5.65 12.83 18.68
C ALA A 450 5.36 13.99 17.72
N LEU A 451 5.31 13.71 16.41
CA LEU A 451 4.94 14.72 15.41
C LEU A 451 3.48 15.17 15.57
N GLU A 452 2.55 14.22 15.76
CA GLU A 452 1.14 14.53 16.00
C GLU A 452 0.98 15.45 17.22
N ALA A 453 1.59 15.10 18.35
CA ALA A 453 1.52 15.89 19.57
C ALA A 453 2.10 17.31 19.37
N ALA A 454 3.25 17.43 18.71
CA ALA A 454 3.87 18.71 18.43
C ALA A 454 3.05 19.58 17.47
N ASN A 455 2.47 18.96 16.44
CA ASN A 455 1.58 19.63 15.48
C ASN A 455 0.32 20.16 16.17
N ILE A 456 -0.36 19.33 16.98
CA ILE A 456 -1.54 19.76 17.74
C ILE A 456 -1.19 20.93 18.67
N ALA A 457 -0.12 20.83 19.46
CA ALA A 457 0.30 21.90 20.36
C ALA A 457 0.65 23.20 19.60
N HIS A 458 1.24 23.08 18.41
CA HIS A 458 1.55 24.23 17.55
C HIS A 458 0.28 24.98 17.14
N TRP A 459 -0.74 24.28 16.63
CA TRP A 459 -1.98 24.92 16.19
C TRP A 459 -2.84 25.39 17.36
N GLU A 460 -2.86 24.72 18.51
CA GLU A 460 -3.52 25.22 19.72
C GLU A 460 -2.93 26.57 20.12
N ALA A 461 -1.60 26.66 20.20
CA ALA A 461 -0.92 27.91 20.50
C ALA A 461 -1.15 28.98 19.41
N LEU A 462 -1.38 28.60 18.15
CA LEU A 462 -1.74 29.53 17.09
C LEU A 462 -3.16 30.07 17.32
N LEU A 463 -4.13 29.19 17.53
CA LEU A 463 -5.54 29.52 17.76
C LEU A 463 -5.73 30.40 19.00
N ASP A 464 -5.02 30.13 20.10
CA ASP A 464 -5.06 30.95 21.32
C ASP A 464 -4.55 32.39 21.10
N ARG A 465 -3.70 32.59 20.09
CA ARG A 465 -3.08 33.89 19.78
C ARG A 465 -3.82 34.66 18.70
N HIS A 466 -4.59 34.01 17.84
CA HIS A 466 -5.47 34.70 16.89
C HIS A 466 -6.67 35.27 17.65
N GLY A 467 -7.02 36.54 17.39
CA GLY A 467 -8.11 37.23 18.07
C GLY A 467 -9.49 36.68 17.66
N PRO A 468 -10.25 37.37 16.78
CA PRO A 468 -11.54 36.85 16.31
C PRO A 468 -11.35 35.63 15.40
N TRP A 469 -12.25 34.65 15.55
CA TRP A 469 -12.28 33.40 14.77
C TRP A 469 -12.53 33.62 13.27
N ASP A 470 -12.82 34.86 12.87
CA ASP A 470 -13.06 35.28 11.49
C ASP A 470 -11.77 35.37 10.64
N ASP A 471 -10.58 35.31 11.24
CA ASP A 471 -9.30 35.27 10.53
C ASP A 471 -9.15 33.99 9.68
N PRO A 472 -8.95 34.07 8.34
CA PRO A 472 -8.71 32.91 7.49
C PRO A 472 -7.50 32.05 7.91
N ALA A 473 -6.48 32.64 8.57
CA ALA A 473 -5.34 31.89 9.07
C ALA A 473 -5.71 31.00 10.27
N ALA A 474 -6.54 31.52 11.19
CA ALA A 474 -7.16 30.70 12.24
C ALA A 474 -8.06 29.61 11.61
N GLY A 475 -8.73 29.97 10.52
CA GLY A 475 -9.42 29.10 9.56
C GLY A 475 -8.66 27.80 9.25
N ARG A 476 -7.54 27.99 8.58
CA ARG A 476 -6.66 26.92 8.12
C ARG A 476 -6.05 26.14 9.28
N ALA A 477 -5.61 26.81 10.34
CA ALA A 477 -5.01 26.17 11.50
C ALA A 477 -5.96 25.18 12.20
N ALA A 478 -7.23 25.56 12.34
CA ALA A 478 -8.22 24.64 12.90
C ALA A 478 -8.50 23.45 11.98
N ASN A 479 -8.61 23.68 10.66
CA ASN A 479 -8.75 22.59 9.70
C ASN A 479 -7.57 21.61 9.78
N ASP A 480 -6.35 22.14 9.83
CA ASP A 480 -5.12 21.35 9.89
C ASP A 480 -5.00 20.57 11.21
N MET A 481 -5.40 21.16 12.33
CA MET A 481 -5.43 20.48 13.63
C MET A 481 -6.45 19.34 13.66
N ALA A 482 -7.66 19.57 13.13
CA ALA A 482 -8.67 18.52 13.01
C ALA A 482 -8.23 17.40 12.07
N ARG A 483 -7.57 17.76 10.96
CA ARG A 483 -6.95 16.82 10.02
C ARG A 483 -5.90 15.95 10.72
N GLU A 484 -4.99 16.54 11.48
CA GLU A 484 -3.92 15.82 12.15
C GLU A 484 -4.46 14.82 13.19
N MET A 485 -5.47 15.24 13.96
CA MET A 485 -6.19 14.35 14.88
C MET A 485 -6.89 13.19 14.13
N LEU A 486 -7.45 13.44 12.93
CA LEU A 486 -8.10 12.42 12.12
C LEU A 486 -7.09 11.38 11.57
N ILE A 487 -5.94 11.84 11.07
CA ILE A 487 -4.86 10.95 10.63
C ILE A 487 -4.35 10.13 11.82
N GLY A 488 -4.17 10.78 12.98
CA GLY A 488 -3.81 10.12 14.24
C GLY A 488 -4.79 9.04 14.69
N LEU A 489 -6.09 9.28 14.54
CA LEU A 489 -7.14 8.30 14.80
C LEU A 489 -7.01 7.10 13.86
N GLY A 490 -6.84 7.33 12.56
CA GLY A 490 -6.61 6.28 11.56
C GLY A 490 -5.37 5.43 11.85
N CYS A 491 -4.25 6.06 12.25
CA CYS A 491 -3.01 5.34 12.56
C CYS A 491 -3.19 4.40 13.76
N ARG A 492 -3.85 4.87 14.83
CA ARG A 492 -4.14 4.03 16.01
C ARG A 492 -5.03 2.85 15.67
N LEU A 493 -6.08 3.07 14.86
CA LEU A 493 -6.97 1.99 14.40
C LEU A 493 -6.28 1.01 13.44
N MET A 494 -5.25 1.44 12.72
CA MET A 494 -4.45 0.55 11.87
C MET A 494 -3.47 -0.31 12.70
N ALA A 495 -2.98 0.23 13.82
CA ALA A 495 -2.13 -0.47 14.77
C ALA A 495 -2.92 -1.39 15.71
N SER A 496 -4.21 -1.13 15.92
CA SER A 496 -5.11 -1.98 16.72
C SER A 496 -5.23 -3.40 16.17
N SER A 497 -5.36 -4.37 17.09
CA SER A 497 -5.59 -5.76 16.73
C SER A 497 -6.98 -6.02 16.16
N GLU A 498 -7.14 -7.14 15.44
CA GLU A 498 -8.42 -7.54 14.84
C GLU A 498 -9.53 -7.74 15.89
N GLU A 499 -9.16 -8.19 17.09
CA GLU A 499 -10.07 -8.53 18.17
C GLU A 499 -10.66 -7.31 18.89
N GLU A 500 -9.87 -6.23 19.04
CA GLU A 500 -10.31 -4.96 19.63
C GLU A 500 -11.51 -4.35 18.90
N GLY A 501 -11.67 -4.66 17.61
CA GLY A 501 -12.78 -4.17 16.81
C GLY A 501 -13.92 -5.15 16.62
N ARG A 502 -13.98 -6.33 17.26
CA ARG A 502 -15.02 -7.36 16.98
C ARG A 502 -16.41 -6.74 16.85
N GLY A 503 -17.07 -7.08 15.74
CA GLY A 503 -18.22 -6.41 15.14
C GLY A 503 -19.22 -5.77 16.11
N GLY A 504 -19.51 -4.50 15.82
CA GLY A 504 -20.53 -3.67 16.44
C GLY A 504 -20.75 -2.40 15.60
N ALA A 505 -21.71 -1.56 15.97
CA ALA A 505 -22.00 -0.33 15.25
C ALA A 505 -20.91 0.76 15.37
N ASP A 506 -20.01 0.63 16.35
CA ASP A 506 -18.90 1.55 16.59
C ASP A 506 -17.56 0.87 16.23
N PRO A 507 -16.78 1.38 15.26
CA PRO A 507 -15.50 0.79 14.89
C PRO A 507 -14.33 1.22 15.79
N VAL A 508 -14.56 2.15 16.72
CA VAL A 508 -13.51 2.64 17.63
C VAL A 508 -13.64 1.92 18.97
N PRO A 509 -12.63 1.15 19.41
CA PRO A 509 -12.71 0.39 20.66
C PRO A 509 -12.99 1.30 21.87
N ALA A 510 -14.01 0.99 22.66
CA ALA A 510 -14.38 1.80 23.82
C ALA A 510 -13.25 1.85 24.87
N GLY A 511 -13.06 3.01 25.50
CA GLY A 511 -11.99 3.22 26.48
C GLY A 511 -10.56 3.28 25.92
N SER A 512 -10.38 3.09 24.60
CA SER A 512 -9.06 3.19 23.96
C SER A 512 -8.58 4.62 23.77
N ALA A 513 -7.27 4.80 23.52
CA ALA A 513 -6.70 6.08 23.10
C ALA A 513 -7.35 6.60 21.81
N ALA A 514 -7.76 5.71 20.90
CA ALA A 514 -8.50 6.07 19.69
C ALA A 514 -9.89 6.67 20.02
N ALA A 515 -10.61 6.11 21.01
CA ALA A 515 -11.90 6.66 21.45
C ALA A 515 -11.75 8.05 22.08
N ALA A 516 -10.73 8.26 22.91
CA ALA A 516 -10.43 9.57 23.49
C ALA A 516 -10.12 10.62 22.42
N LEU A 517 -9.28 10.27 21.43
CA LEU A 517 -8.94 11.15 20.33
C LEU A 517 -10.15 11.47 19.44
N ARG A 518 -11.01 10.47 19.15
CA ARG A 518 -12.27 10.69 18.43
C ARG A 518 -13.15 11.72 19.13
N THR A 519 -13.36 11.57 20.44
CA THR A 519 -14.20 12.49 21.22
C THR A 519 -13.66 13.92 21.16
N ARG A 520 -12.34 14.09 21.33
CA ARG A 520 -11.68 15.40 21.20
C ARG A 520 -11.85 15.99 19.80
N LEU A 521 -11.61 15.18 18.76
CA LEU A 521 -11.76 15.58 17.37
C LEU A 521 -13.18 16.06 17.06
N PHE A 522 -14.20 15.28 17.43
CA PHE A 522 -15.59 15.61 17.10
C PHE A 522 -16.05 16.88 17.82
N ALA A 523 -15.75 17.01 19.12
CA ALA A 523 -16.05 18.20 19.89
C ALA A 523 -15.38 19.46 19.29
N PHE A 524 -14.11 19.33 18.88
CA PHE A 524 -13.40 20.42 18.22
C PHE A 524 -14.01 20.79 16.87
N GLN A 525 -14.40 19.80 16.06
CA GLN A 525 -15.07 20.04 14.78
C GLN A 525 -16.45 20.71 14.96
N ASP A 526 -17.23 20.32 15.97
CA ASP A 526 -18.53 20.93 16.23
C ASP A 526 -18.39 22.41 16.62
N LEU A 527 -17.46 22.71 17.54
CA LEU A 527 -17.12 24.08 17.93
C LEU A 527 -16.73 24.93 16.70
N TRP A 528 -15.91 24.35 15.82
CA TRP A 528 -15.46 25.04 14.60
C TRP A 528 -16.61 25.33 13.63
N ILE A 529 -17.41 24.30 13.34
CA ILE A 529 -18.52 24.35 12.38
C ILE A 529 -19.59 25.37 12.80
N GLU A 530 -19.81 25.51 14.12
CA GLU A 530 -20.68 26.53 14.71
C GLU A 530 -20.14 27.94 14.47
N ARG A 531 -18.84 28.15 14.71
CA ARG A 531 -18.19 29.47 14.57
C ARG A 531 -18.00 29.91 13.12
N ARG A 532 -17.70 28.97 12.22
CA ARG A 532 -17.43 29.24 10.80
C ARG A 532 -18.35 28.45 9.89
N PRO A 533 -19.64 28.83 9.80
CA PRO A 533 -20.63 28.00 9.15
C PRO A 533 -20.52 27.94 7.62
N ARG A 534 -19.67 28.78 7.01
CA ARG A 534 -19.47 28.84 5.56
C ARG A 534 -18.20 28.15 5.07
N ASP A 535 -17.36 27.61 5.96
CA ASP A 535 -16.13 26.93 5.55
C ASP A 535 -16.45 25.51 5.10
N LEU A 536 -16.24 25.22 3.82
CA LEU A 536 -16.68 23.96 3.22
C LEU A 536 -15.76 22.78 3.57
N VAL A 537 -14.44 22.97 3.52
CA VAL A 537 -13.48 21.87 3.73
C VAL A 537 -13.51 21.32 5.16
N PRO A 538 -13.53 22.13 6.23
CA PRO A 538 -13.68 21.61 7.59
C PRO A 538 -14.96 20.80 7.78
N ARG A 539 -16.09 21.26 7.20
CA ARG A 539 -17.36 20.53 7.21
C ARG A 539 -17.26 19.22 6.45
N PHE A 540 -16.63 19.22 5.28
CA PHE A 540 -16.40 18.02 4.48
C PHE A 540 -15.52 17.00 5.22
N ASN A 541 -14.43 17.43 5.86
CA ASN A 541 -13.57 16.58 6.68
C ASN A 541 -14.33 16.02 7.90
N ALA A 542 -15.15 16.84 8.55
CA ALA A 542 -15.95 16.46 9.71
C ALA A 542 -17.04 15.42 9.40
N VAL A 543 -17.74 15.54 8.27
CA VAL A 543 -18.72 14.52 7.87
C VAL A 543 -18.03 13.19 7.54
N ARG A 544 -16.88 13.21 6.85
CA ARG A 544 -16.11 12.00 6.56
C ARG A 544 -15.61 11.32 7.84
N ALA A 545 -15.07 12.10 8.78
CA ALA A 545 -14.63 11.58 10.07
C ALA A 545 -15.76 10.87 10.84
N ARG A 546 -16.97 11.46 10.90
CA ARG A 546 -18.15 10.85 11.55
C ARG A 546 -18.68 9.63 10.81
N LEU A 547 -18.68 9.64 9.48
CA LEU A 547 -19.15 8.51 8.67
C LEU A 547 -18.25 7.27 8.82
N HIS A 548 -16.93 7.48 8.85
CA HIS A 548 -15.97 6.39 8.93
C HIS A 548 -15.68 5.96 10.37
N PHE A 549 -15.59 6.90 11.33
CA PHE A 549 -15.13 6.61 12.70
C PHE A 549 -16.14 6.94 13.82
N GLY A 550 -17.30 7.51 13.48
CA GLY A 550 -18.31 7.87 14.49
C GLY A 550 -19.19 6.69 14.91
N THR A 551 -20.04 6.91 15.89
CA THR A 551 -21.12 6.00 16.29
C THR A 551 -22.26 6.02 15.26
N ALA A 552 -23.30 5.20 15.45
CA ALA A 552 -24.52 5.26 14.63
C ALA A 552 -25.21 6.63 14.70
N GLN A 553 -25.17 7.30 15.87
CA GLN A 553 -25.72 8.65 16.04
C GLN A 553 -24.91 9.68 15.26
N ASP A 554 -23.58 9.61 15.33
CA ASP A 554 -22.70 10.50 14.58
C ASP A 554 -22.89 10.35 13.07
N VAL A 555 -23.06 9.12 12.58
CA VAL A 555 -23.40 8.83 11.18
C VAL A 555 -24.71 9.52 10.80
N ALA A 556 -25.77 9.33 11.58
CA ALA A 556 -27.07 9.94 11.29
C ALA A 556 -26.97 11.47 11.22
N GLY A 557 -26.24 12.09 12.16
CA GLY A 557 -25.96 13.52 12.16
C GLY A 557 -25.16 13.96 10.92
N ALA A 558 -24.13 13.20 10.53
CA ALA A 558 -23.34 13.49 9.35
C ALA A 558 -24.16 13.40 8.06
N LEU A 559 -25.03 12.39 7.92
CA LEU A 559 -25.95 12.26 6.76
C LEU A 559 -26.87 13.48 6.64
N LEU A 560 -27.38 14.00 7.75
CA LEU A 560 -28.19 15.23 7.77
C LEU A 560 -27.35 16.44 7.39
N ALA A 561 -26.16 16.59 7.96
CA ALA A 561 -25.25 17.68 7.67
C ALA A 561 -24.88 17.73 6.17
N MET A 562 -24.66 16.58 5.53
CA MET A 562 -24.41 16.53 4.09
C MET A 562 -25.59 17.05 3.27
N LYS A 563 -26.83 16.69 3.61
CA LYS A 563 -28.03 17.22 2.93
C LYS A 563 -28.12 18.74 3.07
N THR A 564 -27.83 19.26 4.27
CA THR A 564 -27.75 20.71 4.50
C THR A 564 -26.68 21.37 3.63
N VAL A 565 -25.49 20.77 3.54
CA VAL A 565 -24.40 21.30 2.71
C VAL A 565 -24.80 21.36 1.23
N LEU A 566 -25.45 20.30 0.74
CA LEU A 566 -25.89 20.19 -0.66
C LEU A 566 -27.05 21.12 -1.00
N ALA A 567 -27.92 21.45 -0.04
CA ALA A 567 -29.04 22.38 -0.24
C ALA A 567 -28.60 23.85 -0.38
N VAL A 568 -27.42 24.20 0.14
CA VAL A 568 -26.87 25.55 0.06
C VAL A 568 -26.30 25.81 -1.34
N ASN A 569 -26.50 27.05 -1.83
CA ASN A 569 -25.95 27.50 -3.12
C ASN A 569 -24.41 27.30 -3.16
N PRO A 570 -23.87 26.61 -4.17
CA PRO A 570 -22.42 26.35 -4.30
C PRO A 570 -21.54 27.60 -4.16
N GLY A 571 -21.97 28.75 -4.70
CA GLY A 571 -21.20 29.99 -4.67
C GLY A 571 -21.09 30.65 -3.29
N SER A 572 -21.88 30.20 -2.32
CA SER A 572 -21.88 30.76 -0.95
C SER A 572 -20.90 30.08 0.01
N TRP A 573 -20.21 29.03 -0.43
CA TRP A 573 -19.24 28.27 0.36
C TRP A 573 -17.84 28.89 0.31
N ALA A 574 -17.26 29.22 1.46
CA ALA A 574 -15.84 29.58 1.60
C ALA A 574 -14.95 28.35 1.38
N LEU A 575 -14.01 28.48 0.44
CA LEU A 575 -13.01 27.48 0.10
C LEU A 575 -11.83 28.21 -0.54
N ALA A 576 -10.65 28.05 0.05
CA ALA A 576 -9.37 28.49 -0.48
C ALA A 576 -8.57 27.29 -1.04
N PRO A 577 -7.71 27.48 -2.06
CA PRO A 577 -6.87 26.40 -2.58
C PRO A 577 -5.97 25.75 -1.53
N GLU A 578 -5.62 26.47 -0.47
CA GLU A 578 -4.80 26.00 0.65
C GLU A 578 -5.59 25.15 1.68
N ASP A 579 -6.92 25.09 1.58
CA ASP A 579 -7.75 24.34 2.52
C ASP A 579 -7.60 22.83 2.32
N ASP A 580 -6.93 22.18 3.26
CA ASP A 580 -6.51 20.78 3.19
C ASP A 580 -7.67 19.78 3.26
N VAL A 581 -7.80 18.94 2.23
CA VAL A 581 -8.84 17.91 2.08
C VAL A 581 -8.38 16.50 2.50
N LEU A 582 -7.35 16.40 3.34
CA LEU A 582 -6.69 15.16 3.79
C LEU A 582 -5.70 14.58 2.75
N PRO A 583 -4.78 13.69 3.17
CA PRO A 583 -3.89 12.95 2.26
C PRO A 583 -4.63 12.12 1.20
N TYR A 584 -4.02 11.97 0.02
CA TYR A 584 -4.61 11.25 -1.12
C TYR A 584 -4.91 9.77 -0.85
N ASP A 585 -4.24 9.18 0.14
CA ASP A 585 -4.35 7.77 0.51
C ASP A 585 -5.30 7.51 1.69
N LEU A 586 -6.05 8.55 2.11
CA LEU A 586 -7.12 8.46 3.11
C LEU A 586 -8.49 8.65 2.45
N PHE A 587 -9.34 7.61 2.47
CA PHE A 587 -10.64 7.57 1.78
C PHE A 587 -10.55 7.76 0.26
N ASP A 588 -9.49 7.21 -0.35
CA ASP A 588 -9.14 7.33 -1.77
C ASP A 588 -10.20 6.80 -2.75
N ARG A 589 -11.15 5.98 -2.30
CA ARG A 589 -12.32 5.52 -3.08
C ARG A 589 -13.53 6.47 -3.04
N PHE A 590 -13.54 7.43 -2.12
CA PHE A 590 -14.67 8.33 -1.89
C PHE A 590 -14.43 9.76 -2.40
N PHE A 591 -13.20 10.08 -2.79
CA PHE A 591 -12.85 11.41 -3.27
C PHE A 591 -11.74 11.35 -4.33
N ASN A 592 -11.94 12.06 -5.44
CA ASN A 592 -11.01 12.13 -6.55
C ASN A 592 -9.86 13.11 -6.24
N TYR A 593 -8.96 12.68 -5.35
CA TYR A 593 -7.81 13.49 -4.93
C TYR A 593 -6.95 13.94 -6.11
N ARG A 594 -6.77 13.07 -7.11
CA ARG A 594 -5.94 13.39 -8.27
C ARG A 594 -6.45 14.62 -9.00
N THR A 595 -7.72 14.60 -9.38
CA THR A 595 -8.32 15.74 -10.08
C THR A 595 -8.40 16.97 -9.17
N TYR A 596 -8.69 16.79 -7.88
CA TYR A 596 -8.76 17.92 -6.95
C TYR A 596 -7.41 18.64 -6.80
N LEU A 597 -6.33 17.89 -6.55
CA LEU A 597 -5.01 18.48 -6.31
C LEU A 597 -4.38 19.04 -7.60
N ASP A 598 -4.61 18.42 -8.77
CA ASP A 598 -4.22 19.01 -10.05
C ASP A 598 -4.88 20.39 -10.27
N ARG A 599 -6.16 20.53 -9.86
CA ARG A 599 -6.86 21.82 -9.90
C ARG A 599 -6.31 22.81 -8.87
N VAL A 600 -5.97 22.36 -7.66
CA VAL A 600 -5.33 23.22 -6.65
C VAL A 600 -4.00 23.75 -7.17
N VAL A 601 -3.13 22.89 -7.73
CA VAL A 601 -1.87 23.32 -8.36
C VAL A 601 -2.13 24.33 -9.46
N ALA A 602 -3.05 24.05 -10.39
CA ALA A 602 -3.38 24.97 -11.48
C ALA A 602 -3.88 26.34 -10.98
N VAL A 603 -4.63 26.39 -9.88
CA VAL A 603 -5.08 27.64 -9.26
C VAL A 603 -3.92 28.41 -8.62
N LEU A 604 -3.04 27.71 -7.91
CA LEU A 604 -1.87 28.30 -7.24
C LEU A 604 -0.78 28.77 -8.22
N SER A 605 -0.68 28.15 -9.40
CA SER A 605 0.33 28.45 -10.42
C SER A 605 -0.03 29.61 -11.35
N GLU A 606 -1.21 30.25 -11.22
CA GLU A 606 -1.73 31.31 -12.12
C GLU A 606 -1.83 30.96 -13.64
N GLN A 607 -1.22 29.86 -14.12
CA GLN A 607 -1.21 29.34 -15.50
C GLN A 607 -2.51 28.62 -15.94
N ALA A 608 -3.67 29.10 -15.51
CA ALA A 608 -4.89 28.72 -16.24
C ALA A 608 -4.85 29.41 -17.62
N PRO A 609 -5.33 28.78 -18.70
CA PRO A 609 -5.47 29.44 -20.00
C PRO A 609 -6.17 30.80 -19.80
N GLU A 610 -5.72 31.81 -20.54
CA GLU A 610 -6.14 33.22 -20.43
C GLU A 610 -7.67 33.44 -20.60
N ASP A 611 -8.43 32.39 -20.92
CA ASP A 611 -9.87 32.41 -21.17
C ASP A 611 -10.77 32.14 -19.95
N LEU A 612 -10.23 31.88 -18.74
CA LEU A 612 -11.07 31.64 -17.55
C LEU A 612 -10.78 32.62 -16.38
N PRO A 613 -11.69 33.57 -16.09
CA PRO A 613 -11.59 34.50 -14.96
C PRO A 613 -11.43 33.77 -13.61
N ALA A 614 -10.68 34.37 -12.68
CA ALA A 614 -10.44 33.81 -11.33
C ALA A 614 -11.73 33.48 -10.54
N ALA A 615 -12.86 34.11 -10.89
CA ALA A 615 -14.18 33.83 -10.32
C ALA A 615 -14.76 32.44 -10.68
N GLU A 616 -14.27 31.80 -11.75
CA GLU A 616 -14.78 30.51 -12.25
C GLU A 616 -14.00 29.28 -11.76
N ARG A 617 -12.90 29.45 -11.00
CA ARG A 617 -12.03 28.34 -10.53
C ARG A 617 -12.49 27.69 -9.21
N ARG A 618 -13.11 28.45 -8.32
CA ARG A 618 -13.73 27.98 -7.06
C ARG A 618 -14.92 27.03 -7.27
N PRO A 619 -15.80 27.22 -8.29
CA PRO A 619 -16.85 26.27 -8.64
C PRO A 619 -16.38 24.82 -8.81
N ASP A 620 -15.19 24.58 -9.36
CA ASP A 620 -14.69 23.23 -9.63
C ASP A 620 -14.29 22.46 -8.36
N LEU A 621 -13.58 23.10 -7.43
CA LEU A 621 -13.21 22.47 -6.16
C LEU A 621 -14.47 22.15 -5.33
N VAL A 622 -15.44 23.09 -5.30
CA VAL A 622 -16.75 22.87 -4.67
C VAL A 622 -17.51 21.74 -5.36
N ARG A 623 -17.51 21.68 -6.69
CA ARG A 623 -18.15 20.62 -7.49
C ARG A 623 -17.62 19.23 -7.11
N LEU A 624 -16.31 19.05 -7.01
CA LEU A 624 -15.69 17.77 -6.64
C LEU A 624 -16.05 17.33 -5.21
N ILE A 625 -16.04 18.27 -4.25
CA ILE A 625 -16.51 17.99 -2.87
C ILE A 625 -17.98 17.56 -2.88
N ARG A 626 -18.84 18.26 -3.63
CA ARG A 626 -20.26 17.91 -3.74
C ARG A 626 -20.46 16.54 -4.40
N ALA A 627 -19.69 16.19 -5.42
CA ALA A 627 -19.74 14.86 -6.05
C ALA A 627 -19.49 13.75 -5.01
N SER A 628 -18.48 13.93 -4.16
CA SER A 628 -18.19 13.03 -3.05
C SER A 628 -19.31 12.96 -2.02
N LEU A 629 -19.89 14.09 -1.61
CA LEU A 629 -21.04 14.11 -0.68
C LEU A 629 -22.25 13.35 -1.23
N HIS A 630 -22.55 13.53 -2.53
CA HIS A 630 -23.58 12.74 -3.21
C HIS A 630 -23.23 11.24 -3.21
N HIS A 631 -21.97 10.88 -3.49
CA HIS A 631 -21.55 9.49 -3.42
C HIS A 631 -21.69 8.90 -2.01
N TYR A 632 -21.27 9.62 -0.96
CA TYR A 632 -21.48 9.21 0.44
C TYR A 632 -22.96 8.96 0.76
N LEU A 633 -23.86 9.86 0.35
CA LEU A 633 -25.30 9.70 0.53
C LEU A 633 -25.86 8.49 -0.23
N ALA A 634 -25.40 8.25 -1.45
CA ALA A 634 -25.77 7.06 -2.20
C ALA A 634 -25.35 5.80 -1.45
N ARG A 635 -24.08 5.71 -1.05
CA ARG A 635 -23.51 4.55 -0.35
C ARG A 635 -24.20 4.25 0.98
N ALA A 636 -24.52 5.28 1.76
CA ALA A 636 -25.24 5.18 3.02
C ALA A 636 -26.70 4.73 2.87
N ALA A 637 -27.33 4.99 1.71
CA ALA A 637 -28.69 4.52 1.42
C ALA A 637 -28.78 2.99 1.23
N GLY A 638 -27.65 2.28 1.16
CA GLY A 638 -27.56 0.85 0.91
C GLY A 638 -27.42 0.50 -0.58
N GLY A 639 -27.52 -0.78 -0.92
CA GLY A 639 -27.61 -1.25 -2.31
C GLY A 639 -29.02 -1.05 -2.89
N GLY A 640 -29.24 -1.41 -4.15
CA GLY A 640 -30.55 -1.29 -4.80
C GLY A 640 -30.88 0.09 -5.38
N ALA A 641 -32.18 0.32 -5.60
CA ALA A 641 -32.70 1.58 -6.14
C ALA A 641 -32.60 2.77 -5.17
N ALA A 642 -32.46 2.50 -3.86
CA ALA A 642 -32.22 3.54 -2.86
C ALA A 642 -30.97 4.35 -3.22
N GLY A 643 -30.99 5.67 -3.04
CA GLY A 643 -29.82 6.52 -3.32
C GLY A 643 -29.43 6.68 -4.81
N LEU A 644 -30.17 6.10 -5.77
CA LEU A 644 -29.87 6.19 -7.20
C LEU A 644 -29.72 7.65 -7.70
N GLY A 645 -30.61 8.55 -7.26
CA GLY A 645 -30.52 9.96 -7.63
C GLY A 645 -29.21 10.61 -7.16
N HIS A 646 -28.73 10.25 -5.98
CA HIS A 646 -27.42 10.72 -5.51
C HIS A 646 -26.26 10.08 -6.28
N ALA A 647 -26.35 8.80 -6.66
CA ALA A 647 -25.33 8.16 -7.48
C ALA A 647 -25.22 8.79 -8.89
N ARG A 648 -26.36 9.08 -9.53
CA ARG A 648 -26.40 9.81 -10.82
C ARG A 648 -25.77 11.18 -10.69
N GLU A 649 -26.08 11.92 -9.62
CA GLU A 649 -25.53 13.25 -9.40
C GLU A 649 -24.03 13.24 -9.10
N ALA A 650 -23.52 12.23 -8.37
CA ALA A 650 -22.09 12.06 -8.16
C ALA A 650 -21.34 11.86 -9.49
N VAL A 651 -21.85 10.99 -10.38
CA VAL A 651 -21.28 10.77 -11.71
C VAL A 651 -21.43 12.01 -12.60
N ARG A 652 -22.56 12.73 -12.53
CA ARG A 652 -22.76 13.97 -13.30
C ARG A 652 -21.74 15.04 -12.89
N LEU A 653 -21.45 15.15 -11.59
CA LEU A 653 -20.51 16.12 -11.04
C LEU A 653 -19.05 15.69 -11.20
N ASP A 654 -18.73 14.40 -11.27
CA ASP A 654 -17.37 13.88 -11.49
C ASP A 654 -17.43 12.59 -12.36
N PRO A 655 -17.55 12.73 -13.69
CA PRO A 655 -17.86 11.62 -14.58
C PRO A 655 -16.67 10.68 -14.83
N ASP A 656 -15.45 11.12 -14.55
CA ASP A 656 -14.25 10.33 -14.82
C ASP A 656 -13.84 9.45 -13.64
N PHE A 657 -14.40 9.68 -12.45
CA PHE A 657 -14.02 8.92 -11.27
C PHE A 657 -14.67 7.51 -11.26
N PRO A 658 -13.86 6.43 -11.36
CA PRO A 658 -14.38 5.09 -11.64
C PRO A 658 -15.23 4.51 -10.51
N PHE A 659 -14.99 4.91 -9.25
CA PHE A 659 -15.76 4.41 -8.11
C PHE A 659 -17.19 4.96 -8.09
N PHE A 660 -17.41 6.19 -8.54
CA PHE A 660 -18.77 6.75 -8.65
C PHE A 660 -19.55 6.05 -9.76
N ARG A 661 -18.90 5.83 -10.91
CA ARG A 661 -19.47 5.09 -12.04
C ARG A 661 -19.83 3.66 -11.66
N LEU A 662 -18.96 2.97 -10.92
CA LEU A 662 -19.22 1.62 -10.45
C LEU A 662 -20.41 1.56 -9.50
N ASP A 663 -20.51 2.48 -8.53
CA ASP A 663 -21.65 2.51 -7.61
C ASP A 663 -22.96 2.80 -8.33
N LEU A 664 -22.96 3.72 -9.30
CA LEU A 664 -24.13 3.95 -10.17
C LEU A 664 -24.48 2.69 -10.97
N ALA A 665 -23.49 2.04 -11.58
CA ALA A 665 -23.69 0.83 -12.37
C ALA A 665 -24.27 -0.33 -11.54
N LYS A 666 -23.80 -0.52 -10.29
CA LYS A 666 -24.33 -1.55 -9.37
C LYS A 666 -25.81 -1.34 -9.06
N ARG A 667 -26.24 -0.09 -8.87
CA ARG A 667 -27.64 0.25 -8.59
C ARG A 667 -28.53 0.07 -9.81
N LEU A 668 -28.06 0.49 -10.98
CA LEU A 668 -28.78 0.30 -12.24
C LEU A 668 -28.89 -1.20 -12.60
N ALA A 669 -27.85 -1.98 -12.31
CA ALA A 669 -27.78 -3.41 -12.59
C ALA A 669 -28.76 -4.29 -11.80
N VAL A 670 -29.53 -3.73 -10.88
CA VAL A 670 -30.56 -4.46 -10.12
C VAL A 670 -31.96 -3.94 -10.40
N MET A 671 -32.09 -2.97 -11.31
CA MET A 671 -33.36 -2.45 -11.77
C MET A 671 -33.92 -3.29 -12.92
N SER A 672 -35.25 -3.32 -13.04
CA SER A 672 -35.96 -4.06 -14.08
C SER A 672 -36.21 -3.27 -15.36
N GLY A 673 -35.92 -1.96 -15.38
CA GLY A 673 -36.13 -1.10 -16.55
C GLY A 673 -35.06 -1.31 -17.63
N GLU A 674 -35.48 -1.41 -18.88
CA GLU A 674 -34.58 -1.63 -20.02
C GLU A 674 -33.55 -0.51 -20.19
N ALA A 675 -33.96 0.74 -19.97
CA ALA A 675 -33.08 1.90 -20.06
C ALA A 675 -31.98 1.86 -18.99
N GLU A 676 -32.35 1.53 -17.75
CA GLU A 676 -31.38 1.41 -16.66
C GLU A 676 -30.44 0.23 -16.86
N GLN A 677 -30.93 -0.91 -17.36
CA GLN A 677 -30.07 -2.04 -17.69
C GLN A 677 -29.10 -1.70 -18.83
N ALA A 678 -29.56 -1.02 -19.87
CA ALA A 678 -28.68 -0.56 -20.96
C ALA A 678 -27.60 0.41 -20.47
N GLU A 679 -27.96 1.35 -19.58
CA GLU A 679 -27.01 2.28 -18.95
C GLU A 679 -26.00 1.53 -18.06
N ALA A 680 -26.46 0.54 -17.26
CA ALA A 680 -25.58 -0.31 -16.47
C ALA A 680 -24.56 -1.05 -17.33
N VAL A 681 -25.02 -1.69 -18.42
CA VAL A 681 -24.16 -2.43 -19.36
C VAL A 681 -23.12 -1.51 -20.00
N ALA A 682 -23.51 -0.30 -20.41
CA ALA A 682 -22.58 0.69 -20.97
C ALA A 682 -21.50 1.10 -19.97
N LEU A 683 -21.89 1.44 -18.73
CA LEU A 683 -20.95 1.81 -17.67
C LEU A 683 -19.99 0.66 -17.33
N LEU A 684 -20.51 -0.55 -17.13
CA LEU A 684 -19.72 -1.74 -16.76
C LEU A 684 -18.77 -2.15 -17.88
N THR A 685 -19.19 -2.05 -19.15
CA THR A 685 -18.33 -2.35 -20.30
C THR A 685 -17.14 -1.39 -20.35
N GLY A 686 -17.37 -0.08 -20.17
CA GLY A 686 -16.29 0.91 -20.11
C GLY A 686 -15.34 0.67 -18.92
N LEU A 687 -15.89 0.43 -17.73
CA LEU A 687 -15.09 0.18 -16.53
C LEU A 687 -14.27 -1.11 -16.63
N ALA A 688 -14.85 -2.19 -17.14
CA ALA A 688 -14.17 -3.48 -17.32
C ALA A 688 -13.04 -3.40 -18.37
N GLY A 689 -13.15 -2.52 -19.36
CA GLY A 689 -12.17 -2.38 -20.44
C GLY A 689 -10.95 -1.51 -20.11
N SER A 690 -11.04 -0.59 -19.14
CA SER A 690 -9.98 0.43 -18.97
C SER A 690 -9.78 1.00 -17.57
N SER A 691 -10.41 0.47 -16.52
CA SER A 691 -10.34 1.06 -15.16
C SER A 691 -9.66 0.15 -14.12
N MET A 692 -9.35 0.68 -12.93
CA MET A 692 -8.86 -0.13 -11.82
C MET A 692 -9.92 -1.03 -11.16
N VAL A 693 -11.21 -0.78 -11.41
CA VAL A 693 -12.31 -1.60 -10.88
C VAL A 693 -12.79 -2.63 -11.90
N ALA A 694 -11.93 -2.95 -12.88
CA ALA A 694 -12.30 -3.71 -14.06
C ALA A 694 -12.81 -5.12 -13.74
N VAL A 695 -12.20 -5.82 -12.77
CA VAL A 695 -12.59 -7.18 -12.41
C VAL A 695 -13.99 -7.23 -11.79
N GLU A 696 -14.28 -6.36 -10.81
CA GLU A 696 -15.62 -6.26 -10.21
C GLU A 696 -16.67 -5.83 -11.26
N ALA A 697 -16.34 -4.86 -12.12
CA ALA A 697 -17.23 -4.43 -13.19
C ALA A 697 -17.55 -5.57 -14.18
N ARG A 698 -16.54 -6.38 -14.54
CA ARG A 698 -16.73 -7.57 -15.38
C ARG A 698 -17.63 -8.60 -14.70
N ASP A 699 -17.44 -8.86 -13.41
CA ASP A 699 -18.24 -9.85 -12.68
C ASP A 699 -19.73 -9.47 -12.65
N ILE A 700 -20.04 -8.20 -12.43
CA ILE A 700 -21.41 -7.69 -12.49
C ILE A 700 -21.97 -7.76 -13.92
N LEU A 701 -21.16 -7.44 -14.95
CA LEU A 701 -21.57 -7.52 -16.35
C LEU A 701 -21.88 -8.95 -16.79
N LEU A 702 -21.08 -9.92 -16.35
CA LEU A 702 -21.31 -11.35 -16.60
C LEU A 702 -22.62 -11.83 -15.97
N ARG A 703 -22.93 -11.37 -14.74
CA ARG A 703 -24.23 -11.64 -14.11
C ARG A 703 -25.37 -11.11 -14.98
N LEU A 704 -25.34 -9.81 -15.30
CA LEU A 704 -26.40 -9.16 -16.09
C LEU A 704 -26.64 -9.87 -17.42
N ARG A 705 -25.58 -10.15 -18.19
CA ARG A 705 -25.71 -10.84 -19.47
C ARG A 705 -26.37 -12.21 -19.33
N ARG A 706 -26.07 -12.98 -18.28
CA ARG A 706 -26.72 -14.27 -18.04
C ARG A 706 -28.19 -14.12 -17.71
N GLU A 707 -28.55 -13.11 -16.93
CA GLU A 707 -29.95 -12.79 -16.60
C GLU A 707 -30.74 -12.37 -17.84
N THR A 708 -30.14 -11.62 -18.77
CA THR A 708 -30.76 -11.21 -20.04
C THR A 708 -30.77 -12.34 -21.10
N LEU A 709 -29.69 -13.12 -21.24
CA LEU A 709 -29.59 -14.21 -22.23
C LEU A 709 -30.48 -15.41 -21.90
N HIS A 710 -30.80 -15.65 -20.62
CA HIS A 710 -31.85 -16.63 -20.27
C HIS A 710 -33.23 -16.23 -20.82
N ALA A 711 -33.44 -14.98 -21.27
CA ALA A 711 -34.64 -14.55 -21.99
C ALA A 711 -34.54 -14.69 -23.53
N ALA A 712 -33.34 -14.91 -24.10
CA ALA A 712 -33.11 -15.02 -25.53
C ALA A 712 -32.21 -16.22 -25.87
N ALA A 713 -32.84 -17.35 -26.22
CA ALA A 713 -32.15 -18.61 -26.49
C ALA A 713 -31.08 -18.51 -27.62
N GLY A 714 -29.90 -19.10 -27.38
CA GLY A 714 -29.18 -19.82 -28.45
C GLY A 714 -27.89 -19.24 -29.04
N ARG A 715 -27.19 -18.27 -28.43
CA ARG A 715 -25.80 -17.93 -28.85
C ARG A 715 -24.81 -17.92 -27.69
N PRO A 716 -23.63 -18.54 -27.80
CA PRO A 716 -22.54 -18.32 -26.86
C PRO A 716 -22.13 -16.84 -26.96
N ALA A 717 -22.32 -16.09 -25.87
CA ALA A 717 -21.95 -14.69 -25.84
C ALA A 717 -20.42 -14.56 -25.81
N GLU A 718 -19.86 -13.72 -26.68
CA GLU A 718 -18.46 -13.30 -26.57
C GLU A 718 -18.15 -12.86 -25.14
N GLU A 719 -17.02 -13.32 -24.60
CA GLU A 719 -16.61 -13.00 -23.25
C GLU A 719 -16.35 -11.49 -23.11
N PRO A 720 -17.14 -10.77 -22.30
CA PRO A 720 -16.95 -9.34 -22.14
C PRO A 720 -15.61 -9.05 -21.45
N ALA A 721 -14.91 -8.04 -21.97
CA ALA A 721 -13.73 -7.45 -21.34
C ALA A 721 -12.60 -8.47 -21.05
N ALA A 722 -12.05 -9.06 -22.12
CA ALA A 722 -10.91 -9.99 -22.06
C ALA A 722 -9.73 -9.46 -21.22
N ASN A 723 -9.49 -8.14 -21.22
CA ASN A 723 -8.47 -7.51 -20.39
C ASN A 723 -8.69 -7.76 -18.89
N ALA A 724 -9.93 -7.63 -18.41
CA ALA A 724 -10.27 -7.89 -17.01
C ALA A 724 -10.09 -9.36 -16.64
N ALA A 725 -10.37 -10.29 -17.56
CA ALA A 725 -10.08 -11.71 -17.34
C ALA A 725 -8.57 -11.98 -17.23
N ARG A 726 -7.75 -11.33 -18.07
CA ARG A 726 -6.28 -11.44 -18.00
C ARG A 726 -5.68 -10.84 -16.74
N ILE A 727 -6.30 -9.84 -16.11
CA ILE A 727 -5.87 -9.34 -14.79
C ILE A 727 -5.76 -10.50 -13.80
N GLU A 728 -6.77 -11.37 -13.77
CA GLU A 728 -6.85 -12.48 -12.81
C GLU A 728 -5.82 -13.59 -13.08
N GLN A 729 -5.34 -13.69 -14.32
CA GLN A 729 -4.37 -14.68 -14.77
C GLN A 729 -2.94 -14.18 -14.58
N ALA A 730 -2.68 -12.92 -14.95
CA ALA A 730 -1.33 -12.38 -15.07
C ALA A 730 -0.90 -11.51 -13.87
N LEU A 731 -1.85 -11.01 -13.08
CA LEU A 731 -1.58 -10.08 -11.98
C LEU A 731 -1.84 -10.72 -10.60
N VAL A 732 -1.06 -10.31 -9.63
CA VAL A 732 -1.21 -10.65 -8.20
C VAL A 732 -1.14 -9.36 -7.38
N ASP A 733 -2.06 -9.20 -6.42
CA ASP A 733 -2.02 -8.10 -5.46
C ASP A 733 -1.14 -8.49 -4.26
N THR A 734 -0.01 -7.81 -4.07
CA THR A 734 0.95 -8.04 -2.96
C THR A 734 1.12 -6.83 -2.03
N GLU A 735 0.17 -5.90 -2.05
CA GLU A 735 0.19 -4.78 -1.11
C GLU A 735 -0.06 -5.30 0.32
N ASN A 736 1.01 -5.52 1.08
CA ASN A 736 1.02 -6.10 2.44
C ASN A 736 0.00 -5.50 3.42
N TYR A 737 -0.41 -4.25 3.26
CA TYR A 737 -1.44 -3.65 4.11
C TYR A 737 -2.83 -4.26 3.88
N ARG A 738 -3.10 -4.80 2.68
CA ARG A 738 -4.33 -5.53 2.35
C ARG A 738 -4.39 -6.92 2.97
N ALA A 739 -3.31 -7.42 3.58
CA ALA A 739 -3.37 -8.62 4.41
C ALA A 739 -4.06 -8.36 5.77
N ARG A 740 -4.32 -7.09 6.14
CA ARG A 740 -4.95 -6.68 7.41
C ARG A 740 -6.43 -6.30 7.28
N LEU A 741 -7.20 -6.88 6.34
CA LEU A 741 -8.62 -6.55 6.08
C LEU A 741 -9.54 -6.54 7.32
N THR A 742 -9.08 -7.15 8.39
CA THR A 742 -9.68 -7.36 9.70
C THR A 742 -9.39 -6.23 10.71
N SER A 743 -8.42 -5.34 10.45
CA SER A 743 -8.14 -4.23 11.38
C SER A 743 -9.35 -3.29 11.49
N PRO A 744 -9.56 -2.63 12.65
CA PRO A 744 -10.64 -1.65 12.81
C PRO A 744 -10.60 -0.52 11.75
N TYR A 745 -9.41 -0.13 11.31
CA TYR A 745 -9.25 0.86 10.23
C TYR A 745 -9.82 0.38 8.89
N PHE A 746 -9.48 -0.83 8.44
CA PHE A 746 -9.97 -1.33 7.14
C PHE A 746 -11.48 -1.52 7.14
N ARG A 747 -12.06 -1.90 8.27
CA ARG A 747 -13.53 -1.96 8.42
C ARG A 747 -14.17 -0.58 8.34
N SER A 748 -13.57 0.42 8.99
CA SER A 748 -14.06 1.80 8.97
C SER A 748 -13.89 2.49 7.63
N GLN A 749 -13.05 1.99 6.70
CA GLN A 749 -13.04 2.48 5.32
C GLN A 749 -14.37 2.23 4.59
N GLN A 750 -15.15 1.24 5.01
CA GLN A 750 -16.50 1.02 4.50
C GLN A 750 -17.51 1.84 5.32
N ILE A 751 -18.43 2.52 4.63
CA ILE A 751 -19.52 3.24 5.29
C ILE A 751 -20.51 2.24 5.89
N ALA A 752 -21.08 2.58 7.05
CA ALA A 752 -22.06 1.76 7.72
C ALA A 752 -23.29 1.48 6.82
N ARG A 753 -23.61 0.20 6.58
CA ARG A 753 -24.84 -0.27 5.94
C ARG A 753 -25.69 -0.99 6.96
N LYS A 754 -26.91 -0.50 7.20
CA LYS A 754 -27.80 -1.05 8.26
C LYS A 754 -27.11 -1.19 9.64
N GLY A 755 -26.21 -0.26 9.96
CA GLY A 755 -25.43 -0.26 11.20
C GLY A 755 -24.11 -1.06 11.18
N TRP A 756 -23.75 -1.71 10.06
CA TRP A 756 -22.54 -2.53 9.95
C TRP A 756 -21.46 -1.89 9.07
N ARG A 757 -20.19 -1.90 9.53
CA ARG A 757 -19.00 -1.43 8.79
C ARG A 757 -18.09 -2.60 8.44
N GLY A 758 -17.54 -2.59 7.23
CA GLY A 758 -16.63 -3.63 6.74
C GLY A 758 -17.36 -4.92 6.35
N PRO A 759 -16.69 -6.07 6.43
CA PRO A 759 -17.34 -7.36 6.26
C PRO A 759 -18.50 -7.51 7.23
N TRP A 760 -19.63 -8.02 6.76
CA TRP A 760 -20.82 -8.19 7.58
C TRP A 760 -21.47 -9.54 7.32
N MET A 761 -22.20 -10.03 8.32
CA MET A 761 -22.98 -11.26 8.22
C MET A 761 -24.41 -11.01 8.69
N GLN A 762 -25.39 -11.59 8.00
CA GLN A 762 -26.80 -11.48 8.35
C GLN A 762 -27.47 -12.84 8.25
N ARG A 763 -28.03 -13.32 9.36
CA ARG A 763 -28.86 -14.52 9.39
C ARG A 763 -30.26 -14.16 8.86
N MET A 764 -30.72 -14.91 7.88
CA MET A 764 -31.99 -14.69 7.17
C MET A 764 -33.14 -15.51 7.77
N THR A 765 -32.82 -16.62 8.44
CA THR A 765 -33.81 -17.53 9.05
C THR A 765 -33.59 -17.68 10.55
N THR A 766 -34.66 -17.76 11.34
CA THR A 766 -34.62 -17.96 12.80
C THR A 766 -34.68 -19.43 13.22
N ALA A 767 -34.38 -20.37 12.32
CA ALA A 767 -34.51 -21.81 12.59
C ALA A 767 -33.72 -22.21 13.86
N SER A 768 -34.41 -22.82 14.82
CA SER A 768 -33.86 -23.14 16.15
C SER A 768 -33.20 -24.51 16.24
N HIS A 769 -33.25 -25.32 15.18
CA HIS A 769 -32.71 -26.66 15.16
C HIS A 769 -31.29 -26.69 14.57
N ALA A 770 -30.39 -27.43 15.24
CA ALA A 770 -29.05 -27.68 14.74
C ALA A 770 -29.13 -28.37 13.37
N ARG A 771 -28.53 -27.76 12.35
CA ARG A 771 -28.47 -28.32 11.00
C ARG A 771 -27.34 -29.35 10.96
N ALA A 772 -27.56 -30.44 10.21
CA ALA A 772 -26.59 -31.53 10.13
C ALA A 772 -25.43 -31.21 9.17
N LEU A 773 -25.65 -30.33 8.19
CA LEU A 773 -24.66 -29.92 7.19
C LEU A 773 -24.68 -28.40 7.00
N SER A 774 -23.51 -27.76 7.00
CA SER A 774 -23.33 -26.38 6.54
C SER A 774 -22.80 -26.38 5.11
N VAL A 775 -23.45 -25.65 4.19
CA VAL A 775 -23.02 -25.52 2.80
C VAL A 775 -22.60 -24.08 2.56
N VAL A 776 -21.30 -23.86 2.42
CA VAL A 776 -20.68 -22.55 2.16
C VAL A 776 -20.53 -22.37 0.65
N LEU A 777 -21.21 -21.37 0.10
CA LEU A 777 -21.15 -20.99 -1.31
C LEU A 777 -20.41 -19.66 -1.44
N VAL A 778 -19.23 -19.66 -2.06
CA VAL A 778 -18.52 -18.42 -2.40
C VAL A 778 -18.80 -18.05 -3.84
N ASP A 779 -19.26 -16.82 -4.06
CA ASP A 779 -19.51 -16.26 -5.39
C ASP A 779 -19.01 -14.82 -5.52
N ARG A 780 -18.92 -14.35 -6.76
CA ARG A 780 -18.38 -13.04 -7.14
C ARG A 780 -19.46 -12.22 -7.82
N ALA A 781 -19.87 -11.14 -7.18
CA ALA A 781 -21.01 -10.33 -7.60
C ALA A 781 -22.30 -11.15 -7.83
N GLN A 782 -22.41 -12.31 -7.19
CA GLN A 782 -23.42 -13.34 -7.42
C GLN A 782 -23.62 -13.75 -8.89
N ARG A 783 -22.55 -13.84 -9.68
CA ARG A 783 -22.62 -14.19 -11.12
C ARG A 783 -22.95 -15.67 -11.39
N HIS A 784 -22.83 -16.53 -10.38
CA HIS A 784 -23.03 -17.98 -10.48
C HIS A 784 -24.15 -18.53 -9.57
N GLN A 785 -24.67 -17.71 -8.65
CA GLN A 785 -25.63 -18.13 -7.63
C GLN A 785 -26.79 -18.99 -8.14
N ARG A 786 -27.39 -18.68 -9.30
CA ARG A 786 -28.57 -19.40 -9.80
C ARG A 786 -28.23 -20.85 -10.15
N ILE A 787 -27.04 -21.04 -10.72
CA ILE A 787 -26.50 -22.36 -11.08
C ILE A 787 -26.20 -23.13 -9.78
N LEU A 788 -25.48 -22.49 -8.84
CA LEU A 788 -25.11 -23.13 -7.58
C LEU A 788 -26.33 -23.53 -6.73
N PHE A 789 -27.34 -22.66 -6.61
CA PHE A 789 -28.56 -23.00 -5.90
C PHE A 789 -29.38 -24.08 -6.62
N ALA A 790 -29.44 -24.07 -7.96
CA ALA A 790 -30.08 -25.14 -8.72
C ALA A 790 -29.38 -26.50 -8.53
N GLU A 791 -28.04 -26.52 -8.46
CA GLU A 791 -27.27 -27.73 -8.12
C GLU A 791 -27.58 -28.23 -6.71
N LEU A 792 -27.73 -27.32 -5.74
CA LEU A 792 -28.13 -27.68 -4.38
C LEU A 792 -29.58 -28.16 -4.29
N ASP A 793 -30.50 -27.59 -5.06
CA ASP A 793 -31.91 -27.99 -5.07
C ASP A 793 -32.11 -29.36 -5.73
N ARG A 794 -31.17 -29.80 -6.56
CA ARG A 794 -31.13 -31.16 -7.14
C ARG A 794 -30.63 -32.22 -6.17
N GLN A 795 -30.03 -31.84 -5.04
CA GLN A 795 -29.52 -32.81 -4.08
C GLN A 795 -30.67 -33.56 -3.41
N THR A 796 -30.49 -34.85 -3.17
CA THR A 796 -31.49 -35.67 -2.45
C THR A 796 -31.56 -35.37 -0.96
N LEU A 797 -30.59 -34.61 -0.44
CA LEU A 797 -30.57 -34.14 0.94
C LEU A 797 -31.61 -33.02 1.14
N GLY A 798 -32.57 -33.25 2.04
CA GLY A 798 -33.60 -32.28 2.38
C GLY A 798 -33.05 -30.93 2.84
N ARG A 799 -33.70 -29.84 2.39
CA ARG A 799 -33.32 -28.45 2.74
C ARG A 799 -33.38 -28.17 4.24
N ASP A 800 -34.22 -28.91 4.97
CA ASP A 800 -34.36 -28.88 6.43
C ASP A 800 -33.11 -29.41 7.16
N ARG A 801 -32.28 -30.24 6.51
CA ARG A 801 -31.05 -30.78 7.08
C ARG A 801 -29.81 -29.92 6.85
N CYS A 802 -29.89 -28.94 5.95
CA CYS A 802 -28.77 -28.10 5.55
C CYS A 802 -28.94 -26.64 5.99
N GLU A 803 -27.85 -26.02 6.44
CA GLU A 803 -27.68 -24.56 6.46
C GLU A 803 -27.01 -24.13 5.14
N ARG A 804 -27.58 -23.17 4.43
CA ARG A 804 -26.97 -22.53 3.25
C ARG A 804 -26.34 -21.20 3.66
N ILE A 805 -25.03 -21.08 3.48
CA ILE A 805 -24.24 -19.89 3.77
C ILE A 805 -23.77 -19.30 2.44
N LEU A 806 -24.35 -18.16 2.03
CA LEU A 806 -23.91 -17.43 0.85
C LEU A 806 -22.82 -16.42 1.25
N VAL A 807 -21.67 -16.49 0.59
CA VAL A 807 -20.55 -15.58 0.79
C VAL A 807 -20.31 -14.81 -0.51
N GLU A 808 -20.60 -13.51 -0.48
CA GLU A 808 -20.25 -12.56 -1.53
C GLU A 808 -18.88 -11.94 -1.25
N LEU A 809 -17.97 -11.99 -2.21
CA LEU A 809 -16.63 -11.41 -2.01
C LEU A 809 -16.63 -9.88 -1.95
N TYR A 810 -17.55 -9.21 -2.66
CA TYR A 810 -17.68 -7.76 -2.65
C TYR A 810 -18.61 -7.27 -1.53
N ASP A 811 -19.21 -6.08 -1.68
CA ASP A 811 -19.97 -5.38 -0.64
C ASP A 811 -21.50 -5.41 -0.82
N ASP A 812 -22.03 -5.99 -1.90
CA ASP A 812 -23.45 -5.90 -2.27
C ASP A 812 -24.08 -7.27 -2.51
N VAL A 813 -25.13 -7.59 -1.75
CA VAL A 813 -25.88 -8.86 -1.86
C VAL A 813 -27.30 -8.58 -2.29
N LEU A 814 -27.70 -9.20 -3.41
CA LEU A 814 -29.01 -9.08 -4.01
C LEU A 814 -30.08 -9.69 -3.12
N GLU A 815 -31.25 -9.07 -3.08
CA GLU A 815 -32.33 -9.49 -2.20
C GLU A 815 -32.80 -10.94 -2.50
N HIS A 816 -32.92 -11.29 -3.78
CA HIS A 816 -33.32 -12.64 -4.18
C HIS A 816 -32.26 -13.69 -3.85
N ALA A 817 -30.97 -13.33 -3.89
CA ALA A 817 -29.85 -14.17 -3.44
C ALA A 817 -29.97 -14.47 -1.95
N ALA A 818 -30.15 -13.41 -1.16
CA ALA A 818 -30.24 -13.47 0.28
C ALA A 818 -31.42 -14.34 0.74
N ARG A 819 -32.55 -14.31 0.03
CA ARG A 819 -33.73 -15.13 0.35
C ARG A 819 -33.51 -16.64 0.18
N GLN A 820 -32.52 -17.07 -0.59
CA GLN A 820 -32.22 -18.49 -0.80
C GLN A 820 -31.22 -19.06 0.22
N ALA A 821 -30.59 -18.20 1.02
CA ALA A 821 -29.61 -18.55 2.04
C ALA A 821 -30.21 -18.46 3.45
N ASP A 822 -29.66 -19.24 4.41
CA ASP A 822 -29.95 -19.08 5.84
C ASP A 822 -29.06 -18.02 6.47
N LEU A 823 -27.85 -17.86 5.92
CA LEU A 823 -26.86 -16.89 6.34
C LEU A 823 -26.21 -16.27 5.10
N VAL A 824 -26.08 -14.96 5.12
CA VAL A 824 -25.35 -14.18 4.12
C VAL A 824 -24.13 -13.56 4.75
N ILE A 825 -23.00 -13.59 4.05
CA ILE A 825 -21.76 -12.90 4.41
C ILE A 825 -21.34 -12.07 3.21
N ALA A 826 -21.04 -10.78 3.43
CA ALA A 826 -20.35 -9.95 2.45
C ALA A 826 -18.94 -9.67 2.97
N CYS A 827 -17.91 -10.02 2.20
CA CYS A 827 -16.52 -9.85 2.60
C CYS A 827 -16.00 -8.43 2.36
N CYS A 828 -16.70 -7.61 1.56
CA CYS A 828 -16.31 -6.24 1.25
C CYS A 828 -14.87 -6.12 0.72
N GLN A 829 -14.39 -7.13 -0.01
CA GLN A 829 -13.05 -7.10 -0.59
C GLN A 829 -12.91 -5.93 -1.56
N THR A 830 -11.73 -5.31 -1.54
CA THR A 830 -11.41 -4.11 -2.33
C THR A 830 -10.20 -4.31 -3.23
N ASP A 831 -9.73 -5.55 -3.28
CA ASP A 831 -8.60 -6.00 -4.08
C ASP A 831 -8.91 -5.82 -5.58
N SER A 832 -7.86 -5.57 -6.37
CA SER A 832 -7.97 -5.55 -7.83
C SER A 832 -8.21 -6.97 -8.35
N VAL A 833 -7.71 -7.98 -7.62
CA VAL A 833 -8.01 -9.40 -7.84
C VAL A 833 -8.68 -9.98 -6.60
N PRO A 834 -9.95 -10.43 -6.66
CA PRO A 834 -10.64 -10.96 -5.49
C PRO A 834 -10.05 -12.30 -5.03
N HIS A 835 -10.24 -12.61 -3.75
CA HIS A 835 -9.65 -13.77 -3.07
C HIS A 835 -10.72 -14.71 -2.54
N ALA A 836 -10.99 -15.81 -3.27
CA ALA A 836 -12.02 -16.78 -2.91
C ALA A 836 -11.74 -17.49 -1.58
N ASN A 837 -10.48 -17.86 -1.29
CA ASN A 837 -10.14 -18.56 -0.03
C ASN A 837 -10.46 -17.74 1.23
N ARG A 838 -10.30 -16.40 1.20
CA ARG A 838 -10.74 -15.52 2.29
C ARG A 838 -12.25 -15.63 2.53
N GLY A 839 -13.04 -15.72 1.45
CA GLY A 839 -14.48 -15.96 1.53
C GLY A 839 -14.82 -17.35 2.07
N LEU A 840 -14.12 -18.39 1.60
CA LEU A 840 -14.34 -19.76 2.06
C LEU A 840 -14.01 -19.93 3.54
N ASN A 841 -12.91 -19.33 4.01
CA ASN A 841 -12.56 -19.30 5.43
C ASN A 841 -13.60 -18.53 6.25
N ALA A 842 -14.10 -17.38 5.76
CA ALA A 842 -15.16 -16.63 6.43
C ALA A 842 -16.44 -17.48 6.61
N GLY A 843 -16.83 -18.22 5.57
CA GLY A 843 -17.96 -19.16 5.64
C GLY A 843 -17.69 -20.36 6.55
N LEU A 844 -16.48 -20.94 6.53
CA LEU A 844 -16.08 -22.04 7.42
C LEU A 844 -16.09 -21.61 8.89
N ILE A 845 -15.67 -20.38 9.19
CA ILE A 845 -15.78 -19.79 10.52
C ILE A 845 -17.25 -19.59 10.91
N ALA A 846 -18.14 -19.28 9.97
CA ALA A 846 -19.55 -19.08 10.30
C ALA A 846 -20.37 -20.38 10.40
N ALA A 847 -19.86 -21.48 9.85
CA ALA A 847 -20.52 -22.79 9.83
C ALA A 847 -20.87 -23.30 11.23
N THR A 848 -22.11 -23.73 11.42
CA THR A 848 -22.63 -24.18 12.72
C THR A 848 -22.80 -25.69 12.84
N ALA A 849 -22.77 -26.41 11.71
CA ALA A 849 -22.90 -27.86 11.67
C ALA A 849 -21.58 -28.60 11.88
N ASP A 850 -21.64 -29.85 12.31
CA ASP A 850 -20.47 -30.74 12.48
C ASP A 850 -19.82 -31.13 11.16
N VAL A 851 -20.57 -31.07 10.06
CA VAL A 851 -20.07 -31.31 8.69
C VAL A 851 -20.23 -30.03 7.88
N THR A 852 -19.18 -29.66 7.15
CA THR A 852 -19.18 -28.49 6.26
C THR A 852 -18.80 -28.88 4.83
N ALA A 853 -19.59 -28.41 3.88
CA ALA A 853 -19.31 -28.42 2.45
C ALA A 853 -18.85 -27.02 2.01
N LEU A 854 -17.64 -26.93 1.45
CA LEU A 854 -17.04 -25.71 0.92
C LEU A 854 -17.15 -25.73 -0.61
N VAL A 855 -17.81 -24.74 -1.20
CA VAL A 855 -18.08 -24.67 -2.65
C VAL A 855 -17.55 -23.37 -3.24
N SER A 856 -16.79 -23.50 -4.33
CA SER A 856 -16.31 -22.38 -5.14
C SER A 856 -16.30 -22.77 -6.63
N GLY A 857 -16.60 -21.81 -7.51
CA GLY A 857 -16.65 -22.03 -8.97
C GLY A 857 -17.93 -22.74 -9.44
N VAL A 858 -17.98 -23.14 -10.71
CA VAL A 858 -19.15 -23.80 -11.36
C VAL A 858 -18.74 -24.79 -12.46
N PRO A 859 -19.63 -25.75 -12.83
CA PRO A 859 -19.47 -26.60 -14.02
C PRO A 859 -19.31 -25.81 -15.32
N ALA A 860 -18.59 -26.39 -16.30
CA ALA A 860 -18.20 -25.68 -17.54
C ALA A 860 -19.41 -25.28 -18.42
N ASP A 861 -20.44 -26.13 -18.50
CA ASP A 861 -21.61 -25.90 -19.34
C ASP A 861 -22.67 -25.00 -18.70
N GLY A 862 -22.49 -24.61 -17.43
CA GLY A 862 -23.40 -23.74 -16.69
C GLY A 862 -24.85 -24.23 -16.54
N ALA A 863 -25.18 -25.40 -17.11
CA ALA A 863 -26.50 -26.02 -17.09
C ALA A 863 -26.49 -27.24 -16.15
N PRO A 864 -27.51 -27.41 -15.29
CA PRO A 864 -27.60 -28.56 -14.39
C PRO A 864 -27.70 -29.91 -15.11
N SER A 865 -28.04 -29.93 -16.40
CA SER A 865 -28.38 -31.14 -17.16
C SER A 865 -27.20 -31.87 -17.83
N GLY A 866 -25.98 -31.34 -17.75
CA GLY A 866 -24.75 -31.99 -18.24
C GLY A 866 -24.09 -32.87 -17.18
N GLY A 867 -23.39 -33.95 -17.58
CA GLY A 867 -22.73 -34.90 -16.67
C GLY A 867 -21.57 -34.35 -15.82
N ASP A 868 -21.36 -33.03 -15.80
CA ASP A 868 -20.32 -32.29 -15.06
C ASP A 868 -20.85 -31.58 -13.78
N GLY A 869 -22.15 -31.73 -13.48
CA GLY A 869 -22.78 -31.18 -12.27
C GLY A 869 -22.53 -32.03 -10.99
N MET A 870 -22.97 -31.51 -9.84
CA MET A 870 -22.85 -32.24 -8.57
C MET A 870 -23.71 -33.51 -8.63
N PRO A 871 -23.18 -34.71 -8.31
CA PRO A 871 -24.00 -35.91 -8.27
C PRO A 871 -25.19 -35.71 -7.33
N PRO A 872 -26.43 -36.10 -7.70
CA PRO A 872 -27.64 -35.80 -6.89
C PRO A 872 -27.57 -36.29 -5.45
N ASP A 873 -26.83 -37.38 -5.17
CA ASP A 873 -26.69 -37.96 -3.84
C ASP A 873 -25.40 -37.54 -3.11
N PHE A 874 -24.61 -36.62 -3.68
CA PHE A 874 -23.27 -36.31 -3.17
C PHE A 874 -23.29 -35.79 -1.72
N LEU A 875 -24.13 -34.80 -1.42
CA LEU A 875 -24.21 -34.23 -0.07
C LEU A 875 -24.82 -35.21 0.94
N ALA A 876 -25.84 -35.98 0.52
CA ALA A 876 -26.47 -36.99 1.36
C ALA A 876 -25.47 -38.09 1.74
N HIS A 877 -24.69 -38.56 0.77
CA HIS A 877 -23.63 -39.54 0.98
C HIS A 877 -22.49 -39.00 1.86
N ALA A 878 -22.06 -37.76 1.62
CA ALA A 878 -21.01 -37.13 2.43
C ALA A 878 -21.44 -37.00 3.90
N LEU A 879 -22.70 -36.61 4.15
CA LEU A 879 -23.23 -36.47 5.50
C LEU A 879 -23.31 -37.83 6.22
N ASP A 880 -23.91 -38.87 5.61
CA ASP A 880 -23.98 -40.21 6.22
C ASP A 880 -22.60 -40.76 6.61
N ARG A 881 -21.61 -40.49 5.76
CA ARG A 881 -20.25 -40.98 5.94
C ARG A 881 -19.49 -40.23 7.03
N LEU A 882 -19.54 -38.90 7.02
CA LEU A 882 -18.74 -38.05 7.90
C LEU A 882 -19.36 -37.87 9.30
N SER A 883 -20.66 -38.15 9.47
CA SER A 883 -21.31 -38.14 10.78
C SER A 883 -21.01 -39.37 11.64
N ARG A 884 -20.22 -40.33 11.18
CA ARG A 884 -19.87 -41.54 11.96
C ARG A 884 -18.79 -41.21 13.00
N PRO A 885 -19.01 -41.50 14.29
CA PRO A 885 -18.10 -41.12 15.38
C PRO A 885 -16.73 -41.82 15.31
N ASP A 886 -16.69 -43.07 14.82
CA ASP A 886 -15.47 -43.90 14.83
C ASP A 886 -14.63 -43.82 13.54
N GLY A 887 -14.95 -42.88 12.65
CA GLY A 887 -14.22 -42.65 11.41
C GLY A 887 -12.93 -41.87 11.62
N GLY A 888 -11.82 -42.33 11.04
CA GLY A 888 -10.62 -41.52 10.88
C GLY A 888 -10.91 -40.26 10.05
N ALA A 889 -10.06 -39.24 10.14
CA ALA A 889 -10.24 -37.99 9.40
C ALA A 889 -10.33 -38.26 7.88
N GLU A 890 -11.48 -37.92 7.30
CA GLU A 890 -11.79 -38.13 5.89
C GLU A 890 -12.46 -36.89 5.32
N VAL A 891 -12.20 -36.61 4.03
CA VAL A 891 -12.90 -35.59 3.26
C VAL A 891 -13.29 -36.12 1.89
N LEU A 892 -14.42 -35.63 1.38
CA LEU A 892 -14.90 -35.90 0.03
C LEU A 892 -14.63 -34.68 -0.84
N LEU A 893 -14.05 -34.91 -2.02
CA LEU A 893 -13.74 -33.87 -2.99
C LEU A 893 -14.42 -34.19 -4.33
N HIS A 894 -15.17 -33.24 -4.88
CA HIS A 894 -15.66 -33.31 -6.25
C HIS A 894 -15.27 -32.03 -6.99
N ARG A 895 -14.66 -32.17 -8.17
CA ARG A 895 -14.07 -31.06 -8.94
C ARG A 895 -14.95 -30.78 -10.15
N PHE A 896 -15.18 -29.50 -10.43
CA PHE A 896 -15.90 -29.10 -11.64
C PHE A 896 -14.93 -29.05 -12.83
N SER A 897 -15.37 -29.39 -14.04
CA SER A 897 -14.50 -29.31 -15.23
C SER A 897 -14.17 -27.86 -15.65
N GLY A 898 -14.97 -26.88 -15.20
CA GLY A 898 -14.70 -25.46 -15.36
C GLY A 898 -13.61 -24.99 -14.40
N THR A 899 -14.01 -24.45 -13.24
CA THR A 899 -13.10 -24.04 -12.17
C THR A 899 -13.66 -24.37 -10.79
N GLY A 900 -12.77 -24.67 -9.84
CA GLY A 900 -13.13 -24.95 -8.45
C GLY A 900 -13.74 -26.34 -8.22
N GLY A 901 -14.65 -26.42 -7.25
CA GLY A 901 -15.25 -27.67 -6.82
C GLY A 901 -15.95 -27.58 -5.47
N ILE A 902 -16.21 -28.74 -4.90
CA ILE A 902 -16.76 -28.93 -3.57
C ILE A 902 -15.87 -29.84 -2.73
N LEU A 903 -15.57 -29.40 -1.51
CA LEU A 903 -14.88 -30.20 -0.49
C LEU A 903 -15.76 -30.32 0.75
N VAL A 904 -16.04 -31.54 1.18
CA VAL A 904 -16.87 -31.84 2.35
C VAL A 904 -16.04 -32.56 3.39
N GLY A 905 -16.07 -32.07 4.63
CA GLY A 905 -15.34 -32.63 5.76
C GLY A 905 -16.02 -32.32 7.08
N ARG A 906 -15.58 -32.98 8.16
CA ARG A 906 -15.98 -32.59 9.51
C ARG A 906 -15.44 -31.19 9.81
N THR A 907 -16.30 -30.28 10.25
CA THR A 907 -15.95 -28.88 10.53
C THR A 907 -14.75 -28.76 11.48
N PRO A 908 -14.66 -29.53 12.59
CA PRO A 908 -13.50 -29.51 13.46
C PRO A 908 -12.20 -29.92 12.76
N ASP A 909 -12.24 -30.92 11.87
CA ASP A 909 -11.07 -31.37 11.11
C ASP A 909 -10.60 -30.29 10.14
N LEU A 910 -11.52 -29.66 9.39
CA LEU A 910 -11.17 -28.61 8.45
C LEU A 910 -10.52 -27.40 9.15
N LEU A 911 -11.00 -27.05 10.35
CA LEU A 911 -10.41 -25.99 11.19
C LEU A 911 -9.05 -26.40 11.75
N ALA A 912 -8.92 -27.64 12.25
CA ALA A 912 -7.69 -28.20 12.82
C ALA A 912 -6.50 -28.19 11.84
N TRP A 913 -6.77 -28.24 10.54
CA TRP A 913 -5.77 -28.20 9.46
C TRP A 913 -5.57 -26.80 8.85
N GLY A 914 -5.99 -25.74 9.56
CA GLY A 914 -5.69 -24.35 9.24
C GLY A 914 -6.56 -23.74 8.14
N GLY A 915 -7.62 -24.43 7.68
CA GLY A 915 -8.49 -23.95 6.61
C GLY A 915 -7.77 -23.79 5.27
N LEU A 916 -8.29 -22.92 4.40
CA LEU A 916 -7.66 -22.59 3.12
C LEU A 916 -6.53 -21.58 3.29
N ASP A 917 -5.54 -21.65 2.39
CA ASP A 917 -4.39 -20.74 2.38
C ASP A 917 -4.78 -19.37 1.80
N GLU A 918 -4.54 -18.29 2.54
CA GLU A 918 -4.85 -16.92 2.14
C GLU A 918 -3.67 -16.20 1.47
N HIS A 919 -2.60 -16.95 1.14
CA HIS A 919 -1.46 -16.46 0.40
C HIS A 919 -1.87 -15.92 -0.98
N GLU A 920 -1.30 -14.80 -1.41
CA GLU A 920 -1.70 -14.02 -2.59
C GLU A 920 -1.66 -14.84 -3.89
N ALA A 921 -0.84 -15.89 -3.91
CA ALA A 921 -0.79 -16.88 -4.97
C ALA A 921 -2.11 -17.64 -5.23
N PHE A 922 -3.10 -17.53 -4.35
CA PHE A 922 -4.45 -18.09 -4.50
C PHE A 922 -5.53 -17.06 -4.88
N GLN A 923 -5.15 -15.83 -5.21
CA GLN A 923 -6.08 -14.82 -5.75
C GLN A 923 -6.58 -15.20 -7.16
N GLY A 924 -7.74 -14.66 -7.52
CA GLY A 924 -8.35 -14.85 -8.83
C GLY A 924 -9.03 -16.21 -8.93
N ASN A 925 -8.66 -17.01 -9.94
CA ASN A 925 -9.27 -18.30 -10.23
C ASN A 925 -8.43 -19.51 -9.77
N ALA A 926 -7.43 -19.29 -8.90
CA ALA A 926 -6.62 -20.38 -8.36
C ALA A 926 -7.46 -21.33 -7.49
N ASP A 927 -7.25 -22.64 -7.65
CA ASP A 927 -8.07 -23.67 -6.99
C ASP A 927 -7.57 -23.96 -5.57
N GLY A 928 -7.95 -23.08 -4.63
CA GLY A 928 -7.62 -23.24 -3.22
C GLY A 928 -8.24 -24.49 -2.56
N ILE A 929 -9.33 -25.02 -3.11
CA ILE A 929 -9.95 -26.26 -2.62
C ILE A 929 -9.02 -27.45 -2.90
N ALA A 930 -8.46 -27.52 -4.10
CA ALA A 930 -7.51 -28.57 -4.46
C ALA A 930 -6.21 -28.50 -3.67
N ASP A 931 -5.69 -27.29 -3.44
CA ASP A 931 -4.53 -27.09 -2.54
C ASP A 931 -4.84 -27.62 -1.13
N PHE A 932 -6.00 -27.26 -0.58
CA PHE A 932 -6.37 -27.69 0.75
C PHE A 932 -6.50 -29.22 0.83
N ALA A 933 -7.15 -29.85 -0.15
CA ALA A 933 -7.22 -31.30 -0.26
C ALA A 933 -5.83 -31.95 -0.33
N ALA A 934 -4.89 -31.37 -1.09
CA ALA A 934 -3.51 -31.87 -1.18
C ALA A 934 -2.79 -31.78 0.18
N ARG A 935 -2.95 -30.67 0.91
CA ARG A 935 -2.41 -30.53 2.27
C ARG A 935 -3.04 -31.55 3.24
N LEU A 936 -4.34 -31.80 3.14
CA LEU A 936 -5.02 -32.82 3.95
C LEU A 936 -4.46 -34.23 3.69
N ARG A 937 -4.26 -34.63 2.41
CA ARG A 937 -3.61 -35.91 2.06
C ARG A 937 -2.25 -36.07 2.73
N ARG A 938 -1.43 -35.01 2.71
CA ARG A 938 -0.08 -35.00 3.30
C ARG A 938 -0.11 -35.08 4.83
N ASN A 939 -1.20 -34.65 5.45
CA ASN A 939 -1.45 -34.81 6.88
C ASN A 939 -2.10 -36.16 7.24
N GLY A 940 -2.15 -37.11 6.29
CA GLY A 940 -2.70 -38.44 6.53
C GLY A 940 -4.23 -38.52 6.51
N VAL A 941 -4.92 -37.43 6.14
CA VAL A 941 -6.38 -37.40 5.99
C VAL A 941 -6.76 -38.13 4.69
N ALA A 942 -7.72 -39.04 4.76
CA ALA A 942 -8.22 -39.73 3.58
C ALA A 942 -9.01 -38.75 2.70
N VAL A 943 -8.58 -38.54 1.45
CA VAL A 943 -9.30 -37.68 0.48
C VAL A 943 -9.89 -38.54 -0.61
N ARG A 944 -11.22 -38.63 -0.67
CA ARG A 944 -11.96 -39.44 -1.65
C ARG A 944 -12.50 -38.56 -2.78
N GLU A 945 -12.25 -38.97 -4.01
CA GLU A 945 -12.85 -38.39 -5.21
C GLU A 945 -13.82 -39.40 -5.84
N PRO A 946 -14.99 -38.97 -6.35
CA PRO A 946 -15.89 -39.85 -7.10
C PRO A 946 -15.20 -40.49 -8.29
N ALA A 947 -15.50 -41.77 -8.56
CA ALA A 947 -14.91 -42.53 -9.67
C ALA A 947 -15.24 -41.96 -11.07
N THR A 948 -16.25 -41.09 -11.17
CA THR A 948 -16.71 -40.44 -12.39
C THR A 948 -15.93 -39.18 -12.77
N ALA A 949 -14.91 -38.77 -12.00
CA ALA A 949 -14.12 -37.60 -12.32
C ALA A 949 -13.36 -37.79 -13.65
N ASP A 950 -13.61 -36.91 -14.63
CA ASP A 950 -12.89 -36.88 -15.92
C ASP A 950 -11.37 -36.84 -15.66
N PRO A 951 -10.57 -37.78 -16.20
CA PRO A 951 -9.12 -37.72 -16.12
C PRO A 951 -8.51 -36.38 -16.56
N ARG A 952 -9.19 -35.61 -17.43
CA ARG A 952 -8.76 -34.26 -17.85
C ARG A 952 -8.91 -33.21 -16.75
N SER A 953 -9.85 -33.37 -15.80
CA SER A 953 -9.98 -32.48 -14.63
C SER A 953 -8.91 -32.73 -13.55
N ARG A 954 -8.16 -33.84 -13.67
CA ARG A 954 -6.99 -34.13 -12.82
C ARG A 954 -5.72 -33.41 -13.28
N ALA A 955 -5.65 -32.98 -14.55
CA ALA A 955 -4.48 -32.32 -15.12
C ALA A 955 -4.47 -30.82 -14.75
N ALA A 956 -3.91 -30.53 -13.57
CA ALA A 956 -3.41 -29.23 -13.11
C ALA A 956 -4.42 -28.10 -12.78
N THR A 957 -4.52 -27.77 -11.49
CA THR A 957 -4.98 -26.45 -11.00
C THR A 957 -4.32 -26.05 -9.67
N GLY A 958 -3.06 -26.45 -9.45
CA GLY A 958 -2.25 -25.73 -8.45
C GLY A 958 -2.11 -24.25 -8.84
N PRO A 959 -1.46 -23.41 -8.02
CA PRO A 959 -0.96 -22.13 -8.51
C PRO A 959 -0.27 -22.38 -9.86
N ASP A 960 -0.54 -21.54 -10.86
CA ASP A 960 0.11 -21.64 -12.18
C ASP A 960 1.61 -21.95 -11.99
N PRO A 961 2.24 -22.84 -12.78
CA PRO A 961 3.70 -23.06 -12.77
C PRO A 961 4.53 -21.79 -12.55
N LEU A 962 4.06 -20.66 -13.07
CA LEU A 962 4.62 -19.34 -12.88
C LEU A 962 4.56 -18.83 -11.42
N ARG A 963 3.43 -18.96 -10.72
CA ARG A 963 3.28 -18.69 -9.28
C ARG A 963 4.13 -19.65 -8.44
N LEU A 964 4.21 -20.93 -8.82
CA LEU A 964 5.06 -21.91 -8.12
C LEU A 964 6.56 -21.59 -8.24
N ARG A 965 7.01 -20.96 -9.32
CA ARG A 965 8.41 -20.48 -9.44
C ARG A 965 8.71 -19.31 -8.52
N LEU A 966 7.74 -18.44 -8.30
CA LEU A 966 7.86 -17.26 -7.44
C LEU A 966 7.85 -17.64 -5.97
N TRP A 967 7.00 -18.60 -5.61
CA TRP A 967 6.89 -19.15 -4.27
C TRP A 967 7.12 -20.66 -4.31
N PRO A 968 8.39 -21.12 -4.43
CA PRO A 968 8.72 -22.54 -4.47
C PRO A 968 8.17 -23.33 -3.28
N GLU A 969 8.01 -22.65 -2.15
CA GLU A 969 7.41 -23.18 -0.92
C GLU A 969 5.99 -23.72 -1.13
N LEU A 970 5.22 -23.16 -2.08
CA LEU A 970 3.90 -23.67 -2.44
C LEU A 970 3.96 -25.06 -3.09
N ALA A 971 5.04 -25.35 -3.83
CA ALA A 971 5.30 -26.64 -4.47
C ALA A 971 6.05 -27.63 -3.56
N GLY A 972 6.44 -27.22 -2.35
CA GLY A 972 7.20 -28.05 -1.43
C GLY A 972 6.51 -29.40 -1.15
N PRO A 973 7.18 -30.55 -1.33
CA PRO A 973 6.57 -31.86 -1.11
C PRO A 973 6.07 -32.05 0.34
N ASP A 974 6.67 -31.32 1.28
CA ASP A 974 6.37 -31.37 2.71
C ASP A 974 5.40 -30.29 3.19
N ARG A 975 4.84 -29.45 2.31
CA ARG A 975 3.90 -28.39 2.72
C ARG A 975 2.60 -28.99 3.24
N ARG A 976 2.44 -28.97 4.57
CA ARG A 976 1.27 -29.49 5.33
C ARG A 976 0.35 -28.40 5.86
N GLN A 977 0.85 -27.20 6.05
CA GLN A 977 0.11 -26.05 6.59
C GLN A 977 -0.01 -24.95 5.53
N PRO A 978 -1.00 -24.03 5.64
CA PRO A 978 -1.03 -22.86 4.78
C PRO A 978 0.22 -21.99 5.03
N LEU A 979 0.74 -21.33 4.00
CA LEU A 979 1.81 -20.33 4.13
C LEU A 979 1.29 -19.07 4.81
N LEU A 980 0.06 -18.67 4.49
CA LEU A 980 -0.65 -17.61 5.19
C LEU A 980 -2.00 -18.15 5.71
N GLY A 981 -2.02 -18.51 6.99
CA GLY A 981 -3.22 -18.98 7.68
C GLY A 981 -4.08 -17.85 8.22
N ASN A 982 -5.40 -18.06 8.27
CA ASN A 982 -6.32 -17.12 8.89
C ASN A 982 -6.27 -17.24 10.44
N PRO A 983 -5.96 -16.17 11.18
CA PRO A 983 -5.87 -16.23 12.65
C PRO A 983 -7.17 -16.68 13.33
N LEU A 984 -8.33 -16.32 12.78
CA LEU A 984 -9.64 -16.72 13.33
C LEU A 984 -9.93 -18.21 13.12
N ILE A 985 -9.37 -18.84 12.08
CA ILE A 985 -9.44 -20.29 11.90
C ILE A 985 -8.65 -20.98 13.01
N VAL A 986 -7.41 -20.54 13.25
CA VAL A 986 -6.54 -21.10 14.30
C VAL A 986 -7.22 -20.96 15.67
N GLN A 987 -7.76 -19.78 15.98
CA GLN A 987 -8.46 -19.55 17.24
C GLN A 987 -9.70 -20.45 17.39
N ARG A 988 -10.50 -20.61 16.34
CA ARG A 988 -11.68 -21.48 16.39
C ARG A 988 -11.28 -22.95 16.53
N ALA A 989 -10.21 -23.39 15.85
CA ALA A 989 -9.66 -24.72 15.99
C ALA A 989 -9.16 -25.00 17.41
N ASP A 990 -8.39 -24.08 17.99
CA ASP A 990 -7.89 -24.18 19.36
C ASP A 990 -9.06 -24.22 20.35
N SER A 991 -10.11 -23.40 20.17
CA SER A 991 -11.33 -23.46 20.99
C SER A 991 -11.99 -24.84 20.95
N LEU A 992 -12.21 -25.39 19.76
CA LEU A 992 -12.84 -26.72 19.61
C LEU A 992 -12.00 -27.84 20.25
N ARG A 993 -10.66 -27.76 20.15
CA ARG A 993 -9.76 -28.73 20.79
C ARG A 993 -9.83 -28.66 22.31
N MET A 994 -9.86 -27.44 22.86
CA MET A 994 -9.97 -27.23 24.31
C MET A 994 -11.29 -27.77 24.88
N ASP A 995 -12.38 -27.68 24.11
CA ASP A 995 -13.71 -28.13 24.54
C ASP A 995 -13.86 -29.67 24.49
N ASN A 996 -13.07 -30.37 23.67
CA ASN A 996 -13.21 -31.82 23.44
C ASN A 996 -12.10 -32.68 24.07
N GLU A 997 -10.84 -32.51 23.63
CA GLU A 997 -9.74 -33.45 23.94
C GLU A 997 -8.62 -32.82 24.79
N GLY A 998 -8.67 -31.49 24.97
CA GLY A 998 -7.60 -30.70 25.54
C GLY A 998 -6.57 -30.27 24.49
N LEU A 999 -6.20 -28.99 24.50
CA LEU A 999 -5.20 -28.42 23.61
C LEU A 999 -3.79 -28.75 24.12
N GLU A 1000 -3.03 -29.55 23.37
CA GLU A 1000 -1.63 -29.85 23.67
C GLU A 1000 -0.74 -28.62 23.46
N LEU A 1001 0.00 -28.24 24.51
CA LEU A 1001 0.83 -27.04 24.56
C LEU A 1001 2.32 -27.35 24.49
N LEU A 1002 2.76 -28.54 24.89
CA LEU A 1002 4.18 -28.84 25.08
C LEU A 1002 5.02 -28.57 23.82
N GLU A 1003 4.53 -28.99 22.66
CA GLU A 1003 5.21 -28.78 21.37
C GLU A 1003 5.22 -27.32 20.89
N ARG A 1004 4.32 -26.49 21.44
CA ARG A 1004 4.23 -25.05 21.16
C ARG A 1004 5.10 -24.22 22.13
N MET A 1005 5.67 -24.81 23.18
CA MET A 1005 6.50 -24.10 24.16
C MET A 1005 7.95 -23.95 23.68
N LYS A 1006 8.59 -22.83 24.04
CA LYS A 1006 10.03 -22.63 23.88
C LYS A 1006 10.77 -23.33 25.02
N ARG A 1007 11.71 -24.20 24.68
CA ARG A 1007 12.64 -24.87 25.62
C ARG A 1007 13.77 -23.90 26.01
N SER A 1008 14.18 -23.90 27.27
CA SER A 1008 15.33 -23.11 27.73
C SER A 1008 16.67 -23.86 27.59
N MET A 1009 17.79 -23.19 27.89
CA MET A 1009 19.12 -23.80 27.75
C MET A 1009 19.41 -24.95 28.73
N VAL A 1010 18.59 -25.13 29.78
CA VAL A 1010 18.78 -26.17 30.79
C VAL A 1010 18.15 -27.52 30.41
N VAL A 1011 17.55 -27.61 29.21
CA VAL A 1011 16.97 -28.85 28.66
C VAL A 1011 18.04 -29.63 27.89
N ASP A 1012 18.22 -30.91 28.25
CA ASP A 1012 19.28 -31.79 27.70
C ASP A 1012 19.09 -32.19 26.21
N ASP A 1013 17.94 -31.87 25.60
CA ASP A 1013 17.64 -32.15 24.19
C ASP A 1013 17.18 -30.89 23.43
N ARG A 1014 17.88 -30.57 22.33
CA ARG A 1014 17.59 -29.42 21.43
C ARG A 1014 16.56 -29.73 20.35
N ARG A 1015 16.01 -30.95 20.27
CA ARG A 1015 14.88 -31.24 19.35
C ARG A 1015 13.61 -30.59 19.90
N ASN A 1016 12.80 -29.95 19.04
CA ASN A 1016 11.57 -29.27 19.48
C ASN A 1016 10.38 -30.21 19.75
N ALA A 1017 10.46 -31.49 19.37
CA ALA A 1017 9.36 -32.46 19.49
C ALA A 1017 9.64 -33.53 20.55
N GLY A 1018 8.61 -33.94 21.29
CA GLY A 1018 8.66 -35.01 22.30
C GLY A 1018 8.92 -34.55 23.74
N PRO A 1019 9.00 -35.50 24.71
CA PRO A 1019 9.15 -35.20 26.13
C PRO A 1019 10.34 -34.31 26.48
N VAL A 1020 10.21 -33.55 27.56
CA VAL A 1020 11.23 -32.59 28.03
C VAL A 1020 11.79 -33.08 29.36
N ARG A 1021 13.09 -33.44 29.39
CA ARG A 1021 13.78 -33.91 30.59
C ARG A 1021 14.78 -32.87 31.09
N VAL A 1022 14.78 -32.63 32.41
CA VAL A 1022 15.73 -31.74 33.09
C VAL A 1022 16.30 -32.46 34.32
N PRO A 1023 17.63 -32.62 34.43
CA PRO A 1023 18.26 -33.33 35.55
C PRO A 1023 18.15 -32.55 36.86
N VAL A 1024 18.17 -33.26 37.99
CA VAL A 1024 18.08 -32.67 39.34
C VAL A 1024 19.18 -31.66 39.66
N ASP A 1025 20.35 -31.79 39.01
CA ASP A 1025 21.52 -30.92 39.22
C ASP A 1025 21.50 -29.66 38.34
N ALA A 1026 20.50 -29.50 37.48
CA ALA A 1026 20.28 -28.25 36.76
C ALA A 1026 19.91 -27.13 37.74
N ALA A 1027 20.41 -25.92 37.48
CA ALA A 1027 20.06 -24.74 38.27
C ALA A 1027 18.54 -24.47 38.16
N PRO A 1028 17.82 -24.29 39.29
CA PRO A 1028 16.40 -23.97 39.26
C PRO A 1028 16.11 -22.77 38.37
N SER A 1029 15.39 -22.99 37.28
CA SER A 1029 15.13 -21.98 36.25
C SER A 1029 13.96 -22.39 35.37
N TYR A 1030 13.48 -21.45 34.53
CA TYR A 1030 12.48 -21.73 33.52
C TYR A 1030 12.98 -22.84 32.59
N MET A 1031 12.24 -23.95 32.50
CA MET A 1031 12.52 -25.03 31.55
C MET A 1031 11.67 -24.91 30.28
N LEU A 1032 10.44 -24.42 30.40
CA LEU A 1032 9.52 -24.18 29.28
C LEU A 1032 8.85 -22.82 29.43
N ARG A 1033 8.70 -22.09 28.31
CA ARG A 1033 8.01 -20.79 28.28
C ARG A 1033 7.20 -20.59 26.99
N GLY A 1034 6.09 -19.88 27.08
CA GLY A 1034 5.12 -19.75 25.98
C GLY A 1034 4.27 -21.03 25.82
N PRO A 1035 3.51 -21.19 24.73
CA PRO A 1035 3.17 -20.16 23.74
C PRO A 1035 2.36 -19.03 24.38
N TYR A 1036 2.21 -17.92 23.66
CA TYR A 1036 1.27 -16.87 24.01
C TYR A 1036 -0.10 -17.26 23.44
N ILE A 1037 -1.05 -17.61 24.31
CA ILE A 1037 -2.40 -18.04 23.91
C ILE A 1037 -3.42 -17.05 24.45
N ARG A 1038 -4.38 -16.66 23.60
CA ARG A 1038 -5.54 -15.88 24.03
C ARG A 1038 -6.66 -16.81 24.39
N LEU A 1039 -7.10 -16.77 25.64
CA LEU A 1039 -8.17 -17.62 26.15
C LEU A 1039 -9.39 -16.75 26.44
N PRO A 1040 -10.61 -17.15 26.00
CA PRO A 1040 -11.82 -16.44 26.42
C PRO A 1040 -12.00 -16.52 27.94
N ALA A 1041 -12.77 -15.61 28.51
CA ALA A 1041 -13.13 -15.69 29.92
C ALA A 1041 -13.81 -17.04 30.22
N GLY A 1042 -13.40 -17.68 31.31
CA GLY A 1042 -13.89 -19.00 31.66
C GLY A 1042 -13.01 -19.72 32.68
N ASP A 1043 -13.47 -20.90 33.08
CA ASP A 1043 -12.72 -21.81 33.92
C ASP A 1043 -11.96 -22.79 33.02
N TYR A 1044 -10.69 -23.04 33.33
CA TYR A 1044 -9.77 -23.87 32.57
C TYR A 1044 -9.08 -24.87 33.47
N ARG A 1045 -8.61 -25.96 32.88
CA ARG A 1045 -7.79 -26.97 33.55
C ARG A 1045 -6.56 -27.26 32.70
N LEU A 1046 -5.38 -27.06 33.26
CA LEU A 1046 -4.12 -27.51 32.67
C LEU A 1046 -3.73 -28.86 33.30
N VAL A 1047 -3.43 -29.85 32.48
CA VAL A 1047 -3.01 -31.19 32.88
C VAL A 1047 -1.57 -31.38 32.44
N VAL A 1048 -0.69 -31.66 33.41
CA VAL A 1048 0.74 -31.91 33.17
C VAL A 1048 1.03 -33.36 33.48
N THR A 1049 1.42 -34.14 32.47
CA THR A 1049 1.85 -35.54 32.69
C THR A 1049 3.36 -35.65 32.58
N GLY A 1050 3.94 -36.54 33.36
CA GLY A 1050 5.39 -36.70 33.39
C GLY A 1050 5.88 -37.67 34.45
N GLY A 1051 7.20 -37.67 34.66
CA GLY A 1051 7.86 -38.45 35.69
C GLY A 1051 8.85 -37.62 36.49
N ALA A 1052 9.10 -38.03 37.73
CA ALA A 1052 10.16 -37.47 38.57
C ALA A 1052 11.03 -38.60 39.14
N GLU A 1053 12.34 -38.49 38.96
CA GLU A 1053 13.35 -39.45 39.44
C GLU A 1053 14.29 -38.74 40.43
N GLY A 1054 14.80 -39.48 41.44
CA GLY A 1054 15.78 -38.92 42.39
C GLY A 1054 15.23 -37.74 43.21
N VAL A 1055 13.98 -37.83 43.65
CA VAL A 1055 13.30 -36.79 44.43
C VAL A 1055 14.01 -36.58 45.78
N ARG A 1056 14.55 -35.38 46.01
CA ARG A 1056 15.29 -35.01 47.22
C ARG A 1056 14.37 -34.84 48.44
N ALA A 1057 13.18 -34.26 48.24
CA ALA A 1057 12.15 -34.09 49.27
C ALA A 1057 10.75 -34.35 48.68
N ALA A 1058 10.10 -35.44 49.12
CA ALA A 1058 8.85 -35.93 48.53
C ALA A 1058 7.64 -35.02 48.78
N ASP A 1059 7.66 -34.22 49.83
CA ASP A 1059 6.62 -33.26 50.23
C ASP A 1059 6.77 -31.89 49.54
N ARG A 1060 7.85 -31.68 48.77
CA ARG A 1060 8.12 -30.43 48.07
C ARG A 1060 7.81 -30.52 46.57
N PRO A 1061 7.33 -29.44 45.95
CA PRO A 1061 7.14 -29.39 44.50
C PRO A 1061 8.43 -29.68 43.72
N VAL A 1062 8.30 -30.38 42.60
CA VAL A 1062 9.40 -30.65 41.66
C VAL A 1062 9.35 -29.73 40.45
N LEU A 1063 8.15 -29.23 40.09
CA LEU A 1063 7.92 -28.21 39.09
C LEU A 1063 7.18 -27.02 39.68
N GLY A 1064 7.56 -25.82 39.28
CA GLY A 1064 6.76 -24.61 39.41
C GLY A 1064 6.01 -24.34 38.12
N MET A 1065 4.82 -23.77 38.22
CA MET A 1065 4.03 -23.37 37.07
C MET A 1065 3.51 -21.96 37.25
N GLU A 1066 3.71 -21.14 36.23
CA GLU A 1066 3.21 -19.77 36.19
C GLU A 1066 2.38 -19.56 34.93
N ILE A 1067 1.24 -18.87 35.08
CA ILE A 1067 0.47 -18.34 33.96
C ILE A 1067 0.51 -16.84 34.09
N VAL A 1068 1.02 -16.18 33.07
CA VAL A 1068 1.40 -14.78 33.14
C VAL A 1068 0.72 -14.01 32.00
N GLN A 1069 0.12 -12.88 32.33
CA GLN A 1069 -0.39 -11.90 31.37
C GLN A 1069 0.63 -10.77 31.21
N ASP A 1070 0.66 -10.14 30.03
CA ASP A 1070 1.37 -8.91 29.67
C ASP A 1070 1.93 -8.08 30.87
N ASP A 1071 3.23 -7.72 30.83
CA ASP A 1071 4.03 -7.09 31.91
C ASP A 1071 4.31 -7.97 33.15
N ASP A 1072 4.47 -9.28 32.97
CA ASP A 1072 4.76 -10.22 34.05
C ASP A 1072 3.67 -10.31 35.15
N THR A 1073 2.44 -9.91 34.84
CA THR A 1073 1.30 -10.04 35.76
C THR A 1073 0.93 -11.52 35.93
N LYS A 1074 1.29 -12.11 37.08
CA LYS A 1074 1.00 -13.53 37.37
C LYS A 1074 -0.49 -13.73 37.67
N LEU A 1075 -1.18 -14.47 36.80
CA LEU A 1075 -2.56 -14.91 37.02
C LEU A 1075 -2.64 -16.18 37.86
N LEU A 1076 -1.64 -17.04 37.73
CA LEU A 1076 -1.49 -18.24 38.54
C LEU A 1076 -0.02 -18.51 38.81
N SER A 1077 0.29 -18.95 40.02
CA SER A 1077 1.57 -19.53 40.39
C SER A 1077 1.31 -20.72 41.32
N GLY A 1078 1.87 -21.89 40.99
CA GLY A 1078 1.66 -23.11 41.76
C GLY A 1078 2.85 -24.06 41.66
N GLY A 1079 2.88 -25.07 42.52
CA GLY A 1079 3.90 -26.12 42.51
C GLY A 1079 3.26 -27.50 42.30
N LEU A 1080 3.87 -28.33 41.45
CA LEU A 1080 3.45 -29.71 41.19
C LEU A 1080 4.41 -30.67 41.89
N THR A 1081 3.88 -31.64 42.63
CA THR A 1081 4.67 -32.64 43.37
C THR A 1081 5.00 -33.84 42.48
N ALA A 1082 6.07 -34.56 42.82
CA ALA A 1082 6.51 -35.76 42.09
C ALA A 1082 5.38 -36.81 41.95
N ALA A 1083 4.59 -37.01 43.00
CA ALA A 1083 3.52 -37.99 43.03
C ALA A 1083 2.35 -37.67 42.08
N SER A 1084 2.15 -36.38 41.75
CA SER A 1084 1.03 -35.95 40.90
C SER A 1084 1.30 -36.09 39.40
N LEU A 1085 2.56 -36.18 38.96
CA LEU A 1085 2.92 -36.15 37.54
C LEU A 1085 2.52 -37.41 36.75
N PRO A 1086 2.68 -38.66 37.27
CA PRO A 1086 2.35 -39.85 36.49
C PRO A 1086 0.86 -39.99 36.17
N GLU A 1087 0.00 -39.57 37.11
CA GLU A 1087 -1.46 -39.63 36.95
C GLU A 1087 -2.04 -38.38 36.24
N GLY A 1088 -1.21 -37.39 35.93
CA GLY A 1088 -1.61 -36.11 35.34
C GLY A 1088 -1.90 -35.06 36.40
N ALA A 1089 -0.92 -34.23 36.71
CA ALA A 1089 -1.05 -33.16 37.67
C ALA A 1089 -1.98 -32.08 37.09
N THR A 1090 -3.11 -31.84 37.77
CA THR A 1090 -4.12 -30.89 37.29
C THR A 1090 -4.03 -29.57 38.02
N VAL A 1091 -4.17 -28.49 37.26
CA VAL A 1091 -4.27 -27.14 37.79
C VAL A 1091 -5.46 -26.46 37.15
N ALA A 1092 -6.49 -26.23 37.96
CA ALA A 1092 -7.64 -25.44 37.57
C ALA A 1092 -7.34 -23.96 37.78
N PHE A 1093 -7.75 -23.13 36.82
CA PHE A 1093 -7.62 -21.68 36.91
C PHE A 1093 -8.75 -20.99 36.18
N ARG A 1094 -9.06 -19.78 36.63
CA ARG A 1094 -10.08 -18.95 36.00
C ARG A 1094 -9.41 -17.82 35.25
N ILE A 1095 -9.76 -17.71 33.98
CA ILE A 1095 -9.43 -16.54 33.17
C ILE A 1095 -10.59 -15.55 33.29
N PRO A 1096 -10.37 -14.38 33.90
CA PRO A 1096 -11.39 -13.33 33.90
C PRO A 1096 -11.55 -12.76 32.49
N ALA A 1097 -12.46 -11.79 32.30
CA ALA A 1097 -12.53 -11.05 31.04
C ALA A 1097 -11.25 -10.20 30.87
N LEU A 1098 -10.24 -10.79 30.24
CA LEU A 1098 -8.95 -10.15 30.00
C LEU A 1098 -8.97 -9.37 28.68
N SER A 1099 -8.30 -8.21 28.69
CA SER A 1099 -7.85 -7.54 27.46
C SER A 1099 -6.38 -7.90 27.23
N TYR A 1100 -6.08 -8.43 26.06
CA TYR A 1100 -4.72 -8.81 25.63
C TYR A 1100 -4.10 -7.68 24.81
N ARG A 1101 -2.77 -7.50 24.88
CA ARG A 1101 -2.05 -6.66 23.90
C ARG A 1101 -2.17 -7.21 22.48
N PRO A 1102 -2.00 -6.38 21.43
CA PRO A 1102 -2.07 -6.80 20.03
C PRO A 1102 -1.15 -7.97 19.63
N ASP A 1103 -0.02 -8.11 20.31
CA ASP A 1103 0.97 -9.20 20.20
C ASP A 1103 1.05 -10.07 21.46
N GLY A 1104 0.25 -9.74 22.48
CA GLY A 1104 0.22 -10.39 23.79
C GLY A 1104 -0.76 -11.55 23.88
N GLY A 1105 -0.70 -12.22 25.03
CA GLY A 1105 -1.45 -13.43 25.35
C GLY A 1105 -1.07 -13.95 26.73
N LEU A 1106 -1.67 -15.05 27.14
CA LEU A 1106 -1.23 -15.78 28.33
C LEU A 1106 0.02 -16.56 28.00
N GLU A 1107 1.09 -16.29 28.73
CA GLU A 1107 2.32 -17.07 28.69
C GLU A 1107 2.25 -18.15 29.75
N PHE A 1108 2.44 -19.40 29.32
CA PHE A 1108 2.62 -20.54 30.21
C PHE A 1108 4.11 -20.72 30.49
N ARG A 1109 4.49 -20.82 31.77
CA ARG A 1109 5.89 -21.01 32.19
C ARG A 1109 5.98 -22.20 33.13
N ILE A 1110 6.85 -23.16 32.79
CA ILE A 1110 7.20 -24.29 33.66
C ILE A 1110 8.61 -24.07 34.16
N VAL A 1111 8.76 -24.14 35.49
CA VAL A 1111 10.01 -23.89 36.22
C VAL A 1111 10.47 -25.20 36.83
N HIS A 1112 11.74 -25.57 36.62
CA HIS A 1112 12.35 -26.67 37.34
C HIS A 1112 12.81 -26.17 38.72
N LEU A 1113 12.48 -26.89 39.79
CA LEU A 1113 12.73 -26.44 41.17
C LEU A 1113 13.94 -27.10 41.84
N GLY A 1114 14.76 -27.87 41.11
CA GLY A 1114 15.97 -28.51 41.65
C GLY A 1114 15.72 -29.63 42.67
N ASN A 1115 14.48 -30.11 42.78
CA ASN A 1115 14.07 -31.12 43.77
C ASN A 1115 14.04 -32.55 43.22
N ALA A 1116 14.01 -32.74 41.90
CA ALA A 1116 14.09 -34.05 41.23
C ALA A 1116 14.60 -33.89 39.80
N THR A 1117 14.99 -34.99 39.17
CA THR A 1117 15.10 -35.07 37.70
C THR A 1117 13.69 -35.20 37.17
N VAL A 1118 13.22 -34.24 36.38
CA VAL A 1118 11.82 -34.19 35.91
C VAL A 1118 11.75 -34.43 34.42
N THR A 1119 10.79 -35.24 34.00
CA THR A 1119 10.37 -35.39 32.60
C THR A 1119 8.94 -34.89 32.47
N VAL A 1120 8.67 -34.00 31.51
CA VAL A 1120 7.32 -33.55 31.13
C VAL A 1120 6.98 -34.20 29.79
N ASP A 1121 5.96 -35.06 29.79
CA ASP A 1121 5.52 -35.83 28.63
C ASP A 1121 4.39 -35.13 27.86
N SER A 1122 3.50 -34.43 28.57
CA SER A 1122 2.42 -33.63 27.95
C SER A 1122 2.02 -32.44 28.80
N LEU A 1123 1.46 -31.42 28.14
CA LEU A 1123 0.90 -30.23 28.76
C LEU A 1123 -0.43 -29.89 28.07
N ARG A 1124 -1.57 -30.35 28.61
CA ARG A 1124 -2.89 -30.21 27.96
C ARG A 1124 -3.80 -29.20 28.63
N LEU A 1125 -4.33 -28.28 27.85
CA LEU A 1125 -5.24 -27.24 28.31
C LEU A 1125 -6.69 -27.57 27.92
N HIS A 1126 -7.56 -27.69 28.92
CA HIS A 1126 -8.99 -27.92 28.76
C HIS A 1126 -9.78 -26.68 29.16
N ARG A 1127 -10.87 -26.41 28.45
CA ARG A 1127 -11.89 -25.47 28.90
C ARG A 1127 -12.96 -26.23 29.67
N LEU A 1128 -13.32 -25.74 30.85
CA LEU A 1128 -14.32 -26.37 31.69
C LEU A 1128 -15.71 -25.81 31.35
N SER A 1129 -16.64 -26.72 31.06
CA SER A 1129 -18.06 -26.40 30.91
C SER A 1129 -18.66 -26.14 32.29
N GLY A 1130 -19.49 -25.10 32.44
CA GLY A 1130 -20.05 -24.69 33.73
C GLY A 1130 -20.76 -25.84 34.45
N GLY A 1131 -20.09 -26.44 35.44
CA GLY A 1131 -20.54 -27.64 36.15
C GLY A 1131 -19.40 -28.56 36.60
N GLU A 1132 -18.25 -28.53 35.90
CA GLU A 1132 -17.05 -29.27 36.28
C GLU A 1132 -16.10 -28.38 37.10
N ARG A 1133 -16.26 -28.35 38.43
CA ARG A 1133 -15.27 -27.76 39.33
C ARG A 1133 -14.48 -28.83 40.04
#